data_AF-S9VGP4-F1
#
_entry.id   AF-S9VGP4-F1
#
_cell.length_a   1.000
_cell.length_b   1.000
_cell.length_c   1.000
_cell.angle_alpha   90.00
_cell.angle_beta   90.00
_cell.angle_gamma   90.00
#
_symmetry.space_group_name_H-M   'P 1'
#
loop_
_entity.id
_entity.type
_entity.pdbx_description
1 polymer ?
#
loop_
_entity_poly.entity_id
_entity_poly.type
_entity_poly.pdbx_seq_one_letter_code
_entity_poly.pdbx_strand_id
1 'polypeptide(L)'
;MCLKLEHPNQINGLEALSVDAYSVSSGLTPCVFHKGAYVSQIQVDQDELATLTSTPLRGDVVVIRFGLKHSGNTAFFGRTLLVEANAPPSAKEAFQLVHDVSDFVISRLIPGKQLSDIYKEAVDFAREKNGKLAEHLCKSFGFSTGLLVLEARGTISEKGTATVANGMGFVVRIVLEKVSDGTAEAYNVELADTVVVKNGAAELRTKGDRDLAEILYESEEVQETVQRDLSKITRSGLSGIVTESAEEQREKLLKRVLQKNHEEFVAAGGKKAKSASTEEYRYFEVGKLSLGEINPLGTTDSSQIKPPEAFLSEGICVQPEKKLVWLPVNGQPVPLHIATVNKVETKRKDPSMFSPFFSNSTQESNVAYKLNRTKAFVKEFTFTSDTDVFTNVQVQIQRILQQIKNDDAMRKRNALTADTRGLVLATNPVRLPQVKMRPPIVVGRQNKGCVGNLELHQNGLRFSLIGAPPVDILFDNVKHVIFQPSINNILVIYHITFKKAISIGGKSASDVQFIAEVMESSETASGQRKGYEEEYEAEDREKRRIHETNEQFIDFARRVEKRSNIRTQIPKSNFSFEGVHTRSMTAFYGTRDVLWAINDWPPFTEQRDEIEVVSFERVLSSGTNFDMTIVYKDYNKPVRMITLIDSKFLDVIKDWCLPERNDSSLSDGLYYMESNTNLAWKELLKTIREDSEWEPWLAGSGWSVLNNEDEEEEEDEEDSDSTYNDEEESEEDESDSDSSWSGDESSDVDSDEDDEESEVLSDSEQERKALAADRKRQYSDDDDDRPAKRPRVASAKQPPASLAPPGPTARVMKAPPNYGKASVPPPRRF
;
A
#
# COMPACT_ATOMS: atom_id res chain seq x y z
N MET A 1 20.32 22.11 62.88
CA MET A 1 18.91 21.84 62.55
C MET A 1 18.72 22.10 61.07
N CYS A 2 18.68 21.05 60.24
CA CYS A 2 18.23 21.21 58.86
C CYS A 2 16.71 21.02 58.85
N LEU A 3 15.98 22.01 58.32
CA LEU A 3 14.53 21.92 58.16
C LEU A 3 14.20 20.82 57.15
N LYS A 4 13.21 19.99 57.47
CA LYS A 4 12.66 19.01 56.52
C LYS A 4 12.01 19.76 55.36
N LEU A 5 12.26 19.31 54.13
CA LEU A 5 11.45 19.68 52.98
C LEU A 5 10.08 19.01 53.13
N GLU A 6 9.04 19.79 53.40
CA GLU A 6 7.68 19.25 53.64
C GLU A 6 6.93 18.88 52.34
N HIS A 7 7.48 19.21 51.17
CA HIS A 7 6.94 18.84 49.87
C HIS A 7 8.04 18.25 48.96
N PRO A 8 7.99 16.97 48.59
CA PRO A 8 8.93 16.38 47.64
C PRO A 8 8.55 16.77 46.19
N ASN A 9 9.36 17.62 45.57
CA ASN A 9 9.47 17.84 44.12
C ASN A 9 8.18 17.68 43.28
N GLN A 10 7.14 18.47 43.55
CA GLN A 10 6.08 18.68 42.55
C GLN A 10 6.64 19.52 41.40
N ILE A 11 6.78 18.91 40.23
CA ILE A 11 7.13 19.59 38.99
C ILE A 11 5.84 20.19 38.40
N ASN A 12 5.62 21.49 38.65
CA ASN A 12 4.53 22.22 38.00
C ASN A 12 4.80 22.29 36.49
N GLY A 13 3.92 21.67 35.68
CA GLY A 13 4.05 21.63 34.21
C GLY A 13 3.67 20.30 33.54
N LEU A 14 3.46 19.22 34.32
CA LEU A 14 3.00 17.91 33.82
C LEU A 14 1.60 17.56 34.36
N GLU A 15 0.61 18.38 34.05
CA GLU A 15 -0.78 18.17 34.50
C GLU A 15 -1.52 17.07 33.72
N ALA A 16 -1.04 16.72 32.52
CA ALA A 16 -1.43 15.51 31.79
C ALA A 16 -0.28 15.01 30.89
N LEU A 17 0.21 13.79 31.13
CA LEU A 17 1.05 13.07 30.18
C LEU A 17 0.13 12.17 29.33
N SER A 18 -0.07 12.53 28.06
CA SER A 18 -0.90 11.76 27.12
C SER A 18 -0.18 10.47 26.70
N VAL A 19 -0.23 9.45 27.56
CA VAL A 19 0.51 8.18 27.36
C VAL A 19 0.05 7.40 26.12
N ASP A 20 -1.17 7.61 25.66
CA ASP A 20 -1.76 6.96 24.48
C ASP A 20 -1.03 7.31 23.17
N ALA A 21 -0.18 8.35 23.18
CA ALA A 21 0.67 8.72 22.05
C ALA A 21 1.96 7.88 21.94
N TYR A 22 2.31 7.07 22.96
CA TYR A 22 3.49 6.20 22.91
C TYR A 22 3.16 4.88 22.22
N SER A 23 3.50 4.80 20.93
CA SER A 23 3.49 3.55 20.15
C SER A 23 4.28 2.44 20.86
N VAL A 24 3.91 1.19 20.59
CA VAL A 24 4.71 0.03 21.02
C VAL A 24 6.12 0.18 20.47
N SER A 25 7.12 0.12 21.34
CA SER A 25 8.54 0.11 20.96
C SER A 25 9.27 -1.00 21.70
N SER A 26 10.44 -1.38 21.18
CA SER A 26 11.42 -2.09 21.99
C SER A 26 11.76 -1.21 23.22
N GLY A 27 11.65 -1.78 24.41
CA GLY A 27 12.04 -1.14 25.67
C GLY A 27 13.51 -1.40 26.02
N LEU A 28 14.06 -2.51 25.51
CA LEU A 28 15.46 -2.93 25.58
C LEU A 28 15.75 -3.79 24.34
N THR A 29 16.91 -3.63 23.71
CA THR A 29 17.37 -4.48 22.60
C THR A 29 17.15 -5.96 22.94
N PRO A 30 16.50 -6.75 22.07
CA PRO A 30 16.35 -8.19 22.28
C PRO A 30 17.71 -8.87 22.34
N CYS A 31 17.92 -9.78 23.28
CA CYS A 31 19.17 -10.51 23.42
C CYS A 31 18.92 -12.02 23.44
N VAL A 32 19.75 -12.76 22.71
CA VAL A 32 19.94 -14.19 22.91
C VAL A 32 21.40 -14.42 23.26
N PHE A 33 21.62 -15.09 24.37
CA PHE A 33 22.93 -15.42 24.92
C PHE A 33 23.08 -16.94 25.01
N HIS A 34 24.32 -17.40 25.03
CA HIS A 34 24.65 -18.81 25.29
C HIS A 34 25.88 -18.91 26.20
N LYS A 35 26.33 -20.13 26.48
CA LYS A 35 27.46 -20.41 27.35
C LYS A 35 28.73 -19.64 26.92
N GLY A 36 29.36 -18.96 27.88
CA GLY A 36 30.53 -18.10 27.63
C GLY A 36 30.24 -16.72 27.01
N ALA A 37 29.05 -16.47 26.44
CA ALA A 37 28.68 -15.21 25.78
C ALA A 37 27.42 -14.59 26.41
N TYR A 38 27.58 -13.91 27.56
CA TYR A 38 26.45 -13.36 28.33
C TYR A 38 26.86 -12.12 29.14
N VAL A 39 25.95 -11.13 29.21
CA VAL A 39 26.06 -9.99 30.14
C VAL A 39 24.79 -9.88 31.01
N SER A 40 25.00 -9.85 32.33
CA SER A 40 23.94 -9.77 33.33
C SER A 40 23.39 -8.36 33.53
N GLN A 41 24.15 -7.34 33.13
CA GLN A 41 23.75 -5.94 33.20
C GLN A 41 22.67 -5.65 32.14
N ILE A 42 21.78 -4.71 32.48
CA ILE A 42 20.67 -4.29 31.60
C ILE A 42 21.05 -3.02 30.82
N GLN A 43 21.86 -2.15 31.43
CA GLN A 43 22.52 -1.04 30.75
C GLN A 43 23.89 -1.55 30.30
N VAL A 44 24.00 -1.85 29.01
CA VAL A 44 25.21 -2.35 28.34
C VAL A 44 25.42 -1.48 27.10
N ASP A 45 26.67 -1.33 26.68
CA ASP A 45 26.96 -0.68 25.40
C ASP A 45 26.37 -1.49 24.23
N GLN A 46 25.88 -0.80 23.20
CA GLN A 46 25.19 -1.45 22.09
C GLN A 46 26.13 -2.29 21.22
N ASP A 47 27.41 -1.89 21.11
CA ASP A 47 28.41 -2.60 20.31
C ASP A 47 28.93 -3.85 21.05
N GLU A 48 29.08 -3.76 22.39
CA GLU A 48 29.37 -4.92 23.25
C GLU A 48 28.24 -5.95 23.15
N LEU A 49 26.98 -5.49 23.20
CA LEU A 49 25.81 -6.35 23.09
C LEU A 49 25.69 -7.00 21.70
N ALA A 50 25.92 -6.25 20.63
CA ALA A 50 25.97 -6.77 19.26
C ALA A 50 27.07 -7.82 19.08
N THR A 51 28.26 -7.60 19.67
CA THR A 51 29.38 -8.55 19.61
C THR A 51 29.05 -9.88 20.29
N LEU A 52 28.37 -9.85 21.43
CA LEU A 52 27.98 -11.06 22.17
C LEU A 52 26.85 -11.82 21.47
N THR A 53 25.82 -11.12 21.01
CA THR A 53 24.63 -11.70 20.37
C THR A 53 24.85 -12.15 18.91
N SER A 54 25.92 -11.70 18.25
CA SER A 54 26.31 -12.15 16.90
C SER A 54 27.12 -13.44 16.88
N THR A 55 27.43 -14.04 18.04
CA THR A 55 28.11 -15.34 18.08
C THR A 55 27.15 -16.50 17.76
N PRO A 56 27.56 -17.51 16.96
CA PRO A 56 26.70 -18.64 16.63
C PRO A 56 26.18 -19.36 17.88
N LEU A 57 24.86 -19.54 17.96
CA LEU A 57 24.21 -20.17 19.10
C LEU A 57 24.67 -21.62 19.28
N ARG A 58 25.10 -21.96 20.49
CA ARG A 58 25.30 -23.33 20.93
C ARG A 58 24.00 -23.84 21.56
N GLY A 59 23.57 -25.03 21.17
CA GLY A 59 22.42 -25.68 21.77
C GLY A 59 22.80 -26.33 23.10
N ASP A 60 23.07 -25.54 24.13
CA ASP A 60 23.41 -26.01 25.50
C ASP A 60 22.57 -25.32 26.58
N VAL A 61 22.92 -24.08 26.95
CA VAL A 61 22.20 -23.22 27.91
C VAL A 61 21.97 -21.87 27.24
N VAL A 62 20.76 -21.68 26.71
CA VAL A 62 20.40 -20.49 25.93
C VAL A 62 19.57 -19.55 26.80
N VAL A 63 19.98 -18.29 26.93
CA VAL A 63 19.24 -17.27 27.69
C VAL A 63 18.66 -16.22 26.76
N ILE A 64 17.34 -16.07 26.78
CA ILE A 64 16.58 -15.11 25.99
C ILE A 64 16.13 -13.97 26.91
N ARG A 65 16.31 -12.73 26.46
CA ARG A 65 15.89 -11.51 27.19
C ARG A 65 15.17 -10.55 26.25
N PHE A 66 14.00 -10.05 26.66
CA PHE A 66 13.22 -9.10 25.88
C PHE A 66 12.48 -8.10 26.76
N GLY A 67 12.47 -6.82 26.35
CA GLY A 67 11.71 -5.75 27.01
C GLY A 67 10.86 -4.99 26.00
N LEU A 68 9.57 -4.83 26.30
CA LEU A 68 8.61 -4.07 25.50
C LEU A 68 8.24 -2.77 26.23
N LYS A 69 8.08 -1.66 25.51
CA LYS A 69 7.49 -0.43 26.04
C LYS A 69 6.20 -0.09 25.29
N HIS A 70 5.13 0.18 26.04
CA HIS A 70 3.82 0.56 25.49
C HIS A 70 3.09 1.50 26.45
N SER A 71 2.47 2.56 25.93
CA SER A 71 1.73 3.57 26.71
C SER A 71 2.51 4.06 27.92
N GLY A 72 3.80 4.36 27.70
CA GLY A 72 4.76 4.79 28.71
C GLY A 72 5.32 3.69 29.63
N ASN A 73 4.66 2.53 29.77
CA ASN A 73 5.06 1.46 30.69
C ASN A 73 5.98 0.43 30.04
N THR A 74 6.90 -0.15 30.82
CA THR A 74 7.80 -1.22 30.35
C THR A 74 7.46 -2.57 30.97
N ALA A 75 7.24 -3.58 30.11
CA ALA A 75 7.16 -4.99 30.48
C ALA A 75 8.44 -5.70 30.05
N PHE A 76 8.86 -6.69 30.83
CA PHE A 76 10.11 -7.43 30.63
C PHE A 76 9.89 -8.92 30.88
N PHE A 77 10.55 -9.76 30.08
CA PHE A 77 10.70 -11.17 30.38
C PHE A 77 12.12 -11.66 30.07
N GLY A 78 12.51 -12.70 30.79
CA GLY A 78 13.75 -13.44 30.57
C GLY A 78 13.52 -14.92 30.82
N ARG A 79 14.08 -15.77 29.97
CA ARG A 79 13.95 -17.23 30.03
C ARG A 79 15.29 -17.89 29.75
N THR A 80 15.50 -19.05 30.35
CA THR A 80 16.60 -19.96 30.03
C THR A 80 16.00 -21.22 29.43
N LEU A 81 16.56 -21.67 28.29
CA LEU A 81 16.25 -22.92 27.64
C LEU A 81 17.45 -23.86 27.83
N LEU A 82 17.19 -25.13 28.15
CA LEU A 82 18.21 -26.15 28.41
C LEU A 82 18.10 -27.26 27.37
N VAL A 83 19.15 -27.48 26.58
CA VAL A 83 19.20 -28.59 25.62
C VAL A 83 19.87 -29.79 26.30
N GLU A 84 19.09 -30.81 26.65
CA GLU A 84 19.46 -31.83 27.64
C GLU A 84 20.78 -32.55 27.35
N ALA A 85 21.06 -32.92 26.10
CA ALA A 85 22.27 -33.66 25.76
C ALA A 85 23.58 -32.86 25.93
N ASN A 86 23.50 -31.53 25.87
CA ASN A 86 24.66 -30.63 25.90
C ASN A 86 24.69 -29.74 27.15
N ALA A 87 23.56 -29.58 27.85
CA ALA A 87 23.46 -28.80 29.06
C ALA A 87 24.31 -29.43 30.19
N PRO A 88 25.09 -28.63 30.95
CA PRO A 88 25.82 -29.13 32.11
C PRO A 88 24.88 -29.82 33.12
N PRO A 89 25.31 -30.92 33.79
CA PRO A 89 24.46 -31.61 34.78
C PRO A 89 23.96 -30.70 35.91
N SER A 90 24.73 -29.66 36.26
CA SER A 90 24.35 -28.66 37.27
C SER A 90 23.30 -27.66 36.79
N ALA A 91 23.01 -27.56 35.49
CA ALA A 91 22.14 -26.52 34.93
C ALA A 91 20.67 -26.69 35.33
N LYS A 92 20.19 -27.94 35.48
CA LYS A 92 18.84 -28.25 35.99
C LYS A 92 18.67 -27.79 37.45
N GLU A 93 19.66 -28.07 38.30
CA GLU A 93 19.66 -27.60 39.70
C GLU A 93 19.79 -26.07 39.80
N ALA A 94 20.60 -25.46 38.92
CA ALA A 94 20.74 -24.01 38.83
C ALA A 94 19.43 -23.32 38.44
N PHE A 95 18.71 -23.84 37.44
CA PHE A 95 17.40 -23.31 37.07
C PHE A 95 16.35 -23.51 38.16
N GLN A 96 16.33 -24.66 38.83
CA GLN A 96 15.39 -24.88 39.95
C GLN A 96 15.62 -23.89 41.09
N LEU A 97 16.87 -23.55 41.44
CA LEU A 97 17.13 -22.51 42.44
C LEU A 97 16.66 -21.12 41.97
N VAL A 98 16.89 -20.79 40.71
CA VAL A 98 16.44 -19.52 40.09
C VAL A 98 14.91 -19.41 40.13
N HIS A 99 14.19 -20.51 39.84
CA HIS A 99 12.74 -20.61 39.94
C HIS A 99 12.25 -20.43 41.39
N ASP A 100 12.75 -21.23 42.32
CA ASP A 100 12.37 -21.19 43.74
C ASP A 100 12.57 -19.80 44.36
N VAL A 101 13.68 -19.13 44.04
CA VAL A 101 13.98 -17.77 44.52
C VAL A 101 13.07 -16.72 43.86
N SER A 102 12.70 -16.90 42.58
CA SER A 102 11.76 -16.01 41.88
C SER A 102 10.39 -16.04 42.55
N ASP A 103 9.84 -17.24 42.78
CA ASP A 103 8.55 -17.42 43.47
C ASP A 103 8.59 -16.88 44.91
N PHE A 104 9.69 -17.09 45.62
CA PHE A 104 9.88 -16.50 46.94
C PHE A 104 9.82 -14.97 46.88
N VAL A 105 10.58 -14.31 45.99
CA VAL A 105 10.57 -12.85 45.84
C VAL A 105 9.18 -12.34 45.47
N ILE A 106 8.47 -12.98 44.54
CA ILE A 106 7.09 -12.63 44.17
C ILE A 106 6.16 -12.72 45.39
N SER A 107 6.26 -13.79 46.20
CA SER A 107 5.47 -13.96 47.43
C SER A 107 5.74 -12.90 48.50
N ARG A 108 6.92 -12.24 48.46
CA ARG A 108 7.32 -11.20 49.42
C ARG A 108 7.04 -9.78 48.96
N LEU A 109 6.64 -9.55 47.70
CA LEU A 109 6.22 -8.24 47.17
C LEU A 109 4.81 -7.85 47.66
N ILE A 110 4.71 -7.67 48.98
CA ILE A 110 3.49 -7.31 49.72
C ILE A 110 3.60 -5.83 50.17
N PRO A 111 2.52 -5.02 50.09
CA PRO A 111 2.55 -3.63 50.54
C PRO A 111 3.07 -3.46 51.97
N GLY A 112 3.95 -2.48 52.18
CA GLY A 112 4.56 -2.14 53.47
C GLY A 112 5.93 -2.76 53.75
N LYS A 113 6.39 -3.76 52.99
CA LYS A 113 7.78 -4.26 53.07
C LYS A 113 8.76 -3.35 52.33
N GLN A 114 9.99 -3.21 52.84
CA GLN A 114 11.08 -2.52 52.15
C GLN A 114 11.85 -3.48 51.23
N LEU A 115 12.24 -3.01 50.04
CA LEU A 115 12.91 -3.86 49.04
C LEU A 115 14.24 -4.43 49.52
N SER A 116 15.00 -3.69 50.35
CA SER A 116 16.23 -4.18 50.98
C SER A 116 16.03 -5.37 51.91
N ASP A 117 14.85 -5.49 52.53
CA ASP A 117 14.56 -6.60 53.44
C ASP A 117 14.04 -7.82 52.69
N ILE A 118 13.24 -7.59 51.63
CA ILE A 118 12.88 -8.65 50.66
C ILE A 118 14.14 -9.26 50.03
N TYR A 119 15.12 -8.44 49.66
CA TYR A 119 16.40 -8.91 49.13
C TYR A 119 17.17 -9.79 50.13
N LYS A 120 17.27 -9.37 51.41
CA LYS A 120 17.93 -10.18 52.46
C LYS A 120 17.21 -11.51 52.68
N GLU A 121 15.88 -11.49 52.85
CA GLU A 121 15.06 -12.69 53.02
C GLU A 121 15.27 -13.68 51.85
N ALA A 122 15.34 -13.18 50.61
CA ALA A 122 15.54 -14.01 49.43
C ALA A 122 16.98 -14.55 49.30
N VAL A 123 18.00 -13.78 49.68
CA VAL A 123 19.40 -14.25 49.73
C VAL A 123 19.56 -15.36 50.79
N ASP A 124 18.95 -15.20 51.97
CA ASP A 124 19.05 -16.21 53.03
C ASP A 124 18.25 -17.48 52.68
N PHE A 125 17.07 -17.35 52.06
CA PHE A 125 16.32 -18.47 51.50
C PHE A 125 17.12 -19.24 50.42
N ALA A 126 17.80 -18.53 49.52
CA ALA A 126 18.65 -19.15 48.50
C ALA A 126 19.82 -19.93 49.12
N ARG A 127 20.44 -19.38 50.17
CA ARG A 127 21.54 -20.04 50.90
C ARG A 127 21.07 -21.30 51.64
N GLU A 128 19.87 -21.28 52.21
CA GLU A 128 19.25 -22.44 52.85
C GLU A 128 18.96 -23.56 51.83
N LYS A 129 18.47 -23.20 50.63
CA LYS A 129 18.20 -24.13 49.53
C LYS A 129 19.46 -24.73 48.91
N ASN A 130 20.42 -23.90 48.47
CA ASN A 130 21.70 -24.36 47.94
C ASN A 130 22.77 -23.28 48.10
N GLY A 131 23.50 -23.33 49.23
CA GLY A 131 24.55 -22.36 49.56
C GLY A 131 25.65 -22.19 48.51
N LYS A 132 25.98 -23.24 47.73
CA LYS A 132 27.02 -23.15 46.68
C LYS A 132 26.54 -22.34 45.48
N LEU A 133 25.35 -22.65 44.96
CA LEU A 133 24.77 -21.91 43.85
C LEU A 133 24.38 -20.49 44.26
N ALA A 134 24.00 -20.27 45.53
CA ALA A 134 23.69 -18.93 46.05
C ALA A 134 24.88 -17.95 46.01
N GLU A 135 26.14 -18.42 45.94
CA GLU A 135 27.31 -17.55 45.74
C GLU A 135 27.35 -16.92 44.34
N HIS A 136 26.67 -17.53 43.36
CA HIS A 136 26.57 -17.05 41.99
C HIS A 136 25.39 -16.08 41.75
N LEU A 137 24.57 -15.79 42.76
CA LEU A 137 23.43 -14.89 42.61
C LEU A 137 23.84 -13.45 42.28
N CYS A 138 23.15 -12.86 41.31
CA CYS A 138 23.33 -11.46 40.96
C CYS A 138 22.93 -10.52 42.13
N LYS A 139 23.50 -9.31 42.15
CA LYS A 139 23.33 -8.35 43.27
C LYS A 139 21.97 -7.61 43.29
N SER A 140 21.06 -7.97 42.40
CA SER A 140 19.80 -7.25 42.16
C SER A 140 18.74 -8.19 41.59
N PHE A 141 17.75 -8.54 42.40
CA PHE A 141 16.67 -9.49 42.08
C PHE A 141 15.50 -8.88 41.31
N GLY A 142 15.66 -7.67 40.80
CA GLY A 142 14.62 -6.95 40.07
C GLY A 142 14.62 -5.45 40.30
N PHE A 143 13.63 -4.78 39.74
CA PHE A 143 13.43 -3.32 39.87
C PHE A 143 11.97 -2.93 39.62
N SER A 144 11.52 -1.83 40.22
CA SER A 144 10.23 -1.22 39.90
C SER A 144 10.22 -0.71 38.45
N THR A 145 9.13 -0.97 37.72
CA THR A 145 8.93 -0.54 36.34
C THR A 145 7.71 0.37 36.20
N GLY A 146 7.71 1.20 35.16
CA GLY A 146 6.67 2.19 34.87
C GLY A 146 7.13 3.10 33.74
N LEU A 147 6.97 4.42 33.89
CA LEU A 147 7.44 5.43 32.92
C LEU A 147 8.96 5.36 32.67
N LEU A 148 9.73 5.05 33.72
CA LEU A 148 11.16 4.78 33.66
C LEU A 148 11.39 3.26 33.68
N VAL A 149 12.34 2.80 32.87
CA VAL A 149 12.71 1.37 32.80
C VAL A 149 13.33 0.90 34.13
N LEU A 150 14.10 1.76 34.81
CA LEU A 150 14.73 1.44 36.09
C LEU A 150 14.76 2.68 36.99
N GLU A 151 14.17 2.59 38.18
CA GLU A 151 14.36 3.58 39.25
C GLU A 151 15.29 3.02 40.34
N ALA A 152 16.41 3.71 40.59
CA ALA A 152 17.45 3.24 41.52
C ALA A 152 16.99 3.03 42.98
N ARG A 153 15.91 3.70 43.42
CA ARG A 153 15.31 3.48 44.75
C ARG A 153 14.45 2.21 44.80
N GLY A 154 13.91 1.82 43.65
CA GLY A 154 13.01 0.68 43.46
C GLY A 154 13.71 -0.61 43.04
N THR A 155 15.04 -0.68 43.07
CA THR A 155 15.83 -1.89 42.80
C THR A 155 15.74 -2.88 43.97
N ILE A 156 15.44 -4.16 43.71
CA ILE A 156 15.40 -5.23 44.72
C ILE A 156 16.83 -5.67 45.03
N SER A 157 17.48 -4.92 45.90
CA SER A 157 18.89 -5.08 46.29
C SER A 157 19.12 -4.58 47.72
N GLU A 158 20.30 -4.79 48.28
CA GLU A 158 20.72 -4.23 49.57
C GLU A 158 20.53 -2.70 49.68
N LYS A 159 20.57 -1.98 48.54
CA LYS A 159 20.41 -0.52 48.45
C LYS A 159 18.95 -0.08 48.15
N GLY A 160 18.02 -1.03 48.01
CA GLY A 160 16.62 -0.80 47.67
C GLY A 160 15.86 -0.14 48.82
N THR A 161 15.77 1.19 48.80
CA THR A 161 15.14 1.98 49.89
C THR A 161 13.63 2.14 49.76
N ALA A 162 13.04 1.86 48.59
CA ALA A 162 11.60 1.96 48.40
C ALA A 162 10.82 0.93 49.25
N THR A 163 9.62 1.33 49.66
CA THR A 163 8.62 0.45 50.29
C THR A 163 7.60 0.04 49.23
N VAL A 164 7.26 -1.25 49.18
CA VAL A 164 6.23 -1.78 48.27
C VAL A 164 4.88 -1.13 48.59
N ALA A 165 4.16 -0.72 47.55
CA ALA A 165 2.81 -0.17 47.65
C ALA A 165 1.86 -0.84 46.64
N ASN A 166 0.57 -0.82 46.96
CA ASN A 166 -0.47 -1.33 46.06
C ASN A 166 -0.53 -0.49 44.78
N GLY A 167 -0.57 -1.14 43.62
CA GLY A 167 -0.50 -0.53 42.29
C GLY A 167 0.91 -0.46 41.68
N MET A 168 1.97 -0.82 42.41
CA MET A 168 3.34 -0.82 41.86
C MET A 168 3.60 -2.00 40.92
N GLY A 169 4.25 -1.73 39.79
CA GLY A 169 4.81 -2.75 38.90
C GLY A 169 6.27 -3.03 39.21
N PHE A 170 6.67 -4.30 39.14
CA PHE A 170 8.06 -4.74 39.28
C PHE A 170 8.43 -5.73 38.18
N VAL A 171 9.66 -5.64 37.70
CA VAL A 171 10.33 -6.75 37.02
C VAL A 171 11.08 -7.52 38.09
N VAL A 172 10.64 -8.74 38.38
CA VAL A 172 11.41 -9.70 39.20
C VAL A 172 12.37 -10.41 38.25
N ARG A 173 13.65 -10.45 38.59
CA ARG A 173 14.71 -10.99 37.73
C ARG A 173 15.78 -11.66 38.58
N ILE A 174 15.81 -12.99 38.54
CA ILE A 174 16.78 -13.80 39.25
C ILE A 174 17.80 -14.33 38.23
N VAL A 175 19.09 -14.16 38.54
CA VAL A 175 20.20 -14.60 37.68
C VAL A 175 21.26 -15.29 38.52
N LEU A 176 21.73 -16.44 38.05
CA LEU A 176 22.99 -17.05 38.46
C LEU A 176 24.06 -16.71 37.42
N GLU A 177 25.13 -16.05 37.87
CA GLU A 177 26.23 -15.57 37.06
C GLU A 177 27.46 -16.49 37.17
N LYS A 178 28.05 -16.86 36.03
CA LYS A 178 29.32 -17.60 35.92
C LYS A 178 29.33 -18.92 36.69
N VAL A 179 28.25 -19.68 36.59
CA VAL A 179 28.18 -21.03 37.16
C VAL A 179 29.15 -21.93 36.40
N SER A 180 30.03 -22.63 37.12
CA SER A 180 30.98 -23.56 36.51
C SER A 180 30.27 -24.87 36.12
N ASP A 181 30.60 -25.37 34.93
CA ASP A 181 30.21 -26.69 34.44
C ASP A 181 31.28 -27.77 34.69
N GLY A 182 32.41 -27.42 35.31
CA GLY A 182 33.59 -28.28 35.47
C GLY A 182 34.63 -28.14 34.34
N THR A 183 34.41 -27.26 33.36
CA THR A 183 35.34 -26.95 32.27
C THR A 183 35.91 -25.52 32.41
N ALA A 184 36.53 -24.99 31.34
CA ALA A 184 37.06 -23.63 31.30
C ALA A 184 36.00 -22.55 30.99
N GLU A 185 34.82 -22.94 30.48
CA GLU A 185 33.71 -22.03 30.17
C GLU A 185 32.69 -22.02 31.33
N ALA A 186 31.99 -20.89 31.51
CA ALA A 186 30.93 -20.78 32.52
C ALA A 186 29.59 -20.44 31.85
N TYR A 187 28.49 -20.93 32.43
CA TYR A 187 27.13 -20.64 31.97
C TYR A 187 26.40 -19.72 32.95
N ASN A 188 25.26 -19.19 32.49
CA ASN A 188 24.40 -18.31 33.28
C ASN A 188 22.97 -18.79 33.13
N VAL A 189 22.16 -18.56 34.15
CA VAL A 189 20.73 -18.92 34.17
C VAL A 189 19.95 -17.71 34.62
N GLU A 190 18.94 -17.32 33.85
CA GLU A 190 18.08 -16.15 34.07
C GLU A 190 16.61 -16.52 33.94
N LEU A 191 15.83 -16.15 34.95
CA LEU A 191 14.37 -16.12 34.91
C LEU A 191 13.93 -14.72 35.29
N ALA A 192 13.11 -14.09 34.44
CA ALA A 192 12.57 -12.78 34.73
C ALA A 192 11.12 -12.61 34.27
N ASP A 193 10.32 -11.99 35.13
CA ASP A 193 8.89 -11.84 34.98
C ASP A 193 8.44 -10.43 35.42
N THR A 194 7.42 -9.91 34.75
CA THR A 194 6.74 -8.68 35.17
C THR A 194 5.59 -9.04 36.11
N VAL A 195 5.53 -8.39 37.27
CA VAL A 195 4.47 -8.54 38.28
C VAL A 195 3.88 -7.18 38.65
N VAL A 196 2.61 -7.17 39.06
CA VAL A 196 1.92 -5.97 39.55
C VAL A 196 1.34 -6.26 40.93
N VAL A 197 1.68 -5.43 41.91
CA VAL A 197 1.15 -5.55 43.26
C VAL A 197 -0.29 -5.02 43.26
N LYS A 198 -1.27 -5.90 43.49
CA LYS A 198 -2.69 -5.57 43.52
C LYS A 198 -3.38 -6.35 44.64
N ASN A 199 -4.37 -5.73 45.28
CA ASN A 199 -5.17 -6.32 46.36
C ASN A 199 -4.34 -6.87 47.55
N GLY A 200 -3.12 -6.38 47.74
CA GLY A 200 -2.21 -6.82 48.81
C GLY A 200 -1.21 -7.93 48.44
N ALA A 201 -1.22 -8.45 47.20
CA ALA A 201 -0.28 -9.47 46.73
C ALA A 201 0.31 -9.09 45.36
N ALA A 202 1.41 -9.73 44.95
CA ALA A 202 1.95 -9.59 43.61
C ALA A 202 1.25 -10.55 42.63
N GLU A 203 0.63 -10.00 41.59
CA GLU A 203 0.01 -10.75 40.50
C GLU A 203 1.00 -10.88 39.33
N LEU A 204 1.32 -12.10 38.90
CA LEU A 204 2.15 -12.37 37.72
C LEU A 204 1.46 -11.88 36.44
N ARG A 205 2.20 -11.15 35.59
CA ARG A 205 1.69 -10.58 34.33
C ARG A 205 2.41 -11.09 33.08
N THR A 206 3.63 -11.62 33.20
CA THR A 206 4.26 -12.40 32.13
C THR A 206 3.53 -13.73 31.97
N LYS A 207 3.19 -14.08 30.73
CA LYS A 207 2.75 -15.43 30.32
C LYS A 207 3.91 -16.11 29.61
N GLY A 208 4.17 -17.36 29.91
CA GLY A 208 5.22 -18.16 29.28
C GLY A 208 5.98 -19.01 30.30
N ASP A 209 6.48 -20.12 29.80
CA ASP A 209 7.02 -21.29 30.48
C ASP A 209 7.93 -20.95 31.68
N ARG A 210 7.72 -21.62 32.82
CA ARG A 210 8.52 -21.39 34.05
C ARG A 210 9.02 -22.69 34.66
N ASP A 211 8.32 -23.80 34.43
CA ASP A 211 8.66 -25.07 35.03
C ASP A 211 9.85 -25.72 34.31
N LEU A 212 10.70 -26.42 35.06
CA LEU A 212 11.91 -27.07 34.54
C LEU A 212 11.61 -28.07 33.39
N ALA A 213 10.40 -28.65 33.36
CA ALA A 213 9.98 -29.58 32.32
C ALA A 213 9.63 -28.89 30.99
N GLU A 214 9.18 -27.64 31.02
CA GLU A 214 8.76 -26.88 29.83
C GLU A 214 9.96 -26.27 29.10
N ILE A 215 11.04 -25.96 29.83
CA ILE A 215 12.26 -25.35 29.31
C ILE A 215 13.36 -26.35 28.89
N LEU A 216 13.09 -27.65 29.00
CA LEU A 216 14.03 -28.72 28.72
C LEU A 216 13.75 -29.33 27.33
N TYR A 217 14.76 -29.30 26.46
CA TYR A 217 14.68 -29.76 25.08
C TYR A 217 15.60 -30.95 24.86
N GLU A 218 15.04 -32.09 24.46
CA GLU A 218 15.84 -33.23 23.98
C GLU A 218 16.43 -32.91 22.61
N SER A 219 17.71 -33.23 22.37
CA SER A 219 18.32 -33.10 21.04
C SER A 219 18.26 -34.44 20.31
N GLU A 220 17.45 -34.52 19.27
CA GLU A 220 17.54 -35.62 18.30
C GLU A 220 18.88 -35.54 17.57
N GLU A 221 19.61 -36.66 17.46
CA GLU A 221 20.89 -36.72 16.74
C GLU A 221 20.67 -36.59 15.22
N VAL A 222 20.72 -35.37 14.71
CA VAL A 222 20.68 -35.11 13.25
C VAL A 222 22.08 -34.83 12.72
N GLN A 223 22.82 -35.90 12.41
CA GLN A 223 23.91 -35.84 11.43
C GLN A 223 23.35 -35.92 10.01
N GLU A 224 22.88 -34.80 9.46
CA GLU A 224 23.01 -34.51 8.03
C GLU A 224 22.68 -33.03 7.71
N THR A 225 23.40 -32.47 6.74
CA THR A 225 23.18 -31.11 6.26
C THR A 225 21.96 -31.05 5.34
N VAL A 226 20.79 -30.77 5.91
CA VAL A 226 19.54 -30.58 5.17
C VAL A 226 19.13 -29.10 5.23
N GLN A 227 18.74 -28.52 4.07
CA GLN A 227 18.10 -27.21 4.01
C GLN A 227 16.80 -27.24 4.83
N ARG A 228 16.68 -26.36 5.83
CA ARG A 228 15.52 -26.38 6.74
C ARG A 228 14.29 -25.78 6.09
N ASP A 229 13.42 -26.66 5.63
CA ASP A 229 11.99 -26.39 5.46
C ASP A 229 11.34 -26.23 6.85
N LEU A 230 10.63 -25.13 7.07
CA LEU A 230 10.05 -24.76 8.37
C LEU A 230 8.68 -25.41 8.64
N SER A 231 8.18 -26.25 7.72
CA SER A 231 6.83 -26.81 7.77
C SER A 231 6.61 -28.02 8.70
N LYS A 232 7.65 -28.60 9.31
CA LYS A 232 7.58 -29.93 9.96
C LYS A 232 7.92 -30.03 11.46
N ILE A 233 7.93 -28.92 12.20
CA ILE A 233 8.09 -28.96 13.68
C ILE A 233 6.74 -28.71 14.39
N THR A 234 5.81 -29.68 14.31
CA THR A 234 4.77 -29.89 15.33
C THR A 234 4.29 -31.34 15.37
N ARG A 235 3.97 -31.82 16.58
CA ARG A 235 3.61 -33.21 16.98
C ARG A 235 4.85 -34.13 16.98
N SER A 236 5.23 -34.74 18.11
CA SER A 236 4.36 -35.38 19.12
C SER A 236 4.91 -35.30 20.56
N GLY A 237 4.02 -35.21 21.57
CA GLY A 237 4.39 -35.40 22.99
C GLY A 237 3.58 -34.61 24.02
N LEU A 238 2.48 -35.18 24.52
CA LEU A 238 1.92 -34.90 25.87
C LEU A 238 1.52 -33.45 26.26
N SER A 239 0.46 -32.91 25.66
CA SER A 239 -0.64 -32.32 26.47
C SER A 239 -1.95 -32.21 25.67
N GLY A 240 -3.09 -32.35 26.35
CA GLY A 240 -4.42 -32.37 25.74
C GLY A 240 -5.02 -30.98 25.51
N ILE A 241 -4.30 -30.09 24.85
CA ILE A 241 -4.83 -28.80 24.36
C ILE A 241 -4.65 -28.79 22.84
N VAL A 242 -5.76 -28.74 22.12
CA VAL A 242 -5.74 -28.53 20.67
C VAL A 242 -5.38 -27.07 20.43
N THR A 243 -4.11 -26.80 20.13
CA THR A 243 -3.67 -25.49 19.65
C THR A 243 -4.22 -25.30 18.25
N GLU A 244 -5.28 -24.51 18.14
CA GLU A 244 -5.95 -24.23 16.86
C GLU A 244 -4.94 -23.69 15.84
N SER A 245 -4.95 -24.23 14.62
CA SER A 245 -4.04 -23.80 13.55
C SER A 245 -4.20 -22.30 13.26
N ALA A 246 -3.14 -21.65 12.74
CA ALA A 246 -3.23 -20.26 12.30
C ALA A 246 -4.32 -20.07 11.24
N GLU A 247 -4.56 -21.07 10.40
CA GLU A 247 -5.61 -21.04 9.37
C GLU A 247 -7.01 -21.28 9.97
N GLU A 248 -7.18 -22.26 10.87
CA GLU A 248 -8.43 -22.45 11.64
C GLU A 248 -8.82 -21.18 12.41
N GLN A 249 -7.85 -20.42 12.92
CA GLN A 249 -8.11 -19.14 13.59
C GLN A 249 -8.61 -18.07 12.60
N ARG A 250 -8.05 -18.03 11.38
CA ARG A 250 -8.49 -17.11 10.32
C ARG A 250 -9.87 -17.46 9.80
N GLU A 251 -10.12 -18.73 9.53
CA GLU A 251 -11.42 -19.27 9.13
C GLU A 251 -12.51 -18.92 10.17
N LYS A 252 -12.23 -19.06 11.47
CA LYS A 252 -13.13 -18.63 12.56
C LYS A 252 -13.34 -17.12 12.59
N LEU A 253 -12.33 -16.30 12.28
CA LEU A 253 -12.49 -14.85 12.16
C LEU A 253 -13.31 -14.49 10.91
N LEU A 254 -13.07 -15.15 9.78
CA LEU A 254 -13.76 -14.97 8.51
C LEU A 254 -15.26 -15.30 8.64
N LYS A 255 -15.60 -16.42 9.30
CA LYS A 255 -16.99 -16.80 9.65
C LYS A 255 -17.67 -15.77 10.57
N ARG A 256 -16.95 -15.16 11.52
CA ARG A 256 -17.48 -14.04 12.34
C ARG A 256 -17.67 -12.74 11.55
N VAL A 257 -16.76 -12.42 10.63
CA VAL A 257 -16.89 -11.26 9.73
C VAL A 257 -18.10 -11.44 8.81
N LEU A 258 -18.30 -12.63 8.24
CA LEU A 258 -19.48 -12.96 7.45
C LEU A 258 -20.78 -12.76 8.24
N GLN A 259 -20.88 -13.35 9.43
CA GLN A 259 -22.04 -13.19 10.31
C GLN A 259 -22.30 -11.71 10.64
N LYS A 260 -21.27 -10.96 11.04
CA LYS A 260 -21.42 -9.54 11.38
C LYS A 260 -21.85 -8.69 10.17
N ASN A 261 -21.24 -8.92 9.00
CA ASN A 261 -21.62 -8.21 7.78
C ASN A 261 -23.07 -8.49 7.38
N HIS A 262 -23.57 -9.71 7.63
CA HIS A 262 -24.99 -10.05 7.48
C HIS A 262 -25.87 -9.30 8.48
N GLU A 263 -25.51 -9.29 9.78
CA GLU A 263 -26.23 -8.54 10.82
C GLU A 263 -26.30 -7.04 10.50
N GLU A 264 -25.19 -6.43 10.07
CA GLU A 264 -25.14 -5.02 9.66
C GLU A 264 -25.95 -4.75 8.37
N PHE A 265 -25.91 -5.66 7.39
CA PHE A 265 -26.72 -5.55 6.16
C PHE A 265 -28.23 -5.61 6.46
N VAL A 266 -28.66 -6.53 7.34
CA VAL A 266 -30.05 -6.63 7.78
C VAL A 266 -30.45 -5.40 8.60
N ALA A 267 -29.60 -4.95 9.52
CA ALA A 267 -29.84 -3.75 10.35
C ALA A 267 -29.93 -2.46 9.51
N ALA A 268 -29.15 -2.37 8.42
CA ALA A 268 -29.24 -1.27 7.45
C ALA A 268 -30.52 -1.31 6.58
N GLY A 269 -31.36 -2.35 6.69
CA GLY A 269 -32.58 -2.52 5.89
C GLY A 269 -32.36 -3.24 4.55
N GLY A 270 -31.25 -3.97 4.41
CA GLY A 270 -30.91 -4.79 3.25
C GLY A 270 -30.85 -4.00 1.94
N LYS A 271 -31.33 -4.61 0.84
CA LYS A 271 -31.37 -4.00 -0.51
C LYS A 271 -32.08 -2.64 -0.58
N LYS A 272 -32.93 -2.27 0.39
CA LYS A 272 -33.65 -0.98 0.37
C LYS A 272 -32.73 0.22 0.66
N ALA A 273 -31.65 0.04 1.42
CA ALA A 273 -30.70 1.13 1.72
C ALA A 273 -29.57 1.29 0.68
N LYS A 274 -29.05 0.18 0.11
CA LYS A 274 -28.01 0.25 -0.94
C LYS A 274 -28.51 0.90 -2.25
N SER A 275 -29.82 1.11 -2.42
CA SER A 275 -30.39 1.78 -3.61
C SER A 275 -30.03 3.28 -3.75
N ALA A 276 -29.44 3.90 -2.71
CA ALA A 276 -29.03 5.31 -2.72
C ALA A 276 -27.83 5.59 -3.65
N SER A 277 -26.86 4.68 -3.84
CA SER A 277 -25.79 4.90 -4.83
C SER A 277 -26.32 4.83 -6.26
N THR A 278 -27.40 4.07 -6.48
CA THR A 278 -28.13 4.01 -7.74
C THR A 278 -28.93 5.29 -8.00
N GLU A 279 -29.18 6.13 -6.98
CA GLU A 279 -29.86 7.42 -7.16
C GLU A 279 -28.98 8.48 -7.84
N GLU A 280 -27.67 8.50 -7.62
CA GLU A 280 -26.77 9.41 -8.36
C GLU A 280 -26.77 9.11 -9.87
N TYR A 281 -26.84 7.83 -10.26
CA TYR A 281 -26.98 7.45 -11.67
C TYR A 281 -28.40 7.66 -12.22
N ARG A 282 -29.44 7.39 -11.42
CA ARG A 282 -30.82 7.79 -11.76
C ARG A 282 -30.93 9.30 -11.96
N TYR A 283 -30.16 10.13 -11.25
CA TYR A 283 -30.19 11.58 -11.43
C TYR A 283 -29.85 12.02 -12.87
N PHE A 284 -29.08 11.24 -13.63
CA PHE A 284 -28.81 11.50 -15.05
C PHE A 284 -29.79 10.82 -16.00
N GLU A 285 -30.15 9.54 -15.77
CA GLU A 285 -31.09 8.82 -16.64
C GLU A 285 -32.54 9.35 -16.48
N VAL A 286 -32.98 9.60 -15.24
CA VAL A 286 -34.25 10.29 -14.91
C VAL A 286 -34.11 11.80 -15.11
N GLY A 287 -32.90 12.36 -15.02
CA GLY A 287 -32.60 13.77 -15.30
C GLY A 287 -33.10 14.23 -16.69
N LYS A 288 -33.01 13.35 -17.69
CA LYS A 288 -33.55 13.61 -19.03
C LYS A 288 -35.07 13.73 -19.06
N LEU A 289 -35.80 13.02 -18.20
CA LEU A 289 -37.26 13.20 -18.05
C LEU A 289 -37.58 14.43 -17.19
N SER A 290 -36.90 14.65 -16.07
CA SER A 290 -37.21 15.75 -15.16
C SER A 290 -36.89 17.14 -15.75
N LEU A 291 -35.94 17.22 -16.69
CA LEU A 291 -35.65 18.42 -17.50
C LEU A 291 -36.51 18.52 -18.78
N GLY A 292 -37.36 17.52 -19.05
CA GLY A 292 -38.26 17.52 -20.20
C GLY A 292 -37.62 17.19 -21.57
N GLU A 293 -36.35 16.76 -21.60
CA GLU A 293 -35.65 16.38 -22.85
C GLU A 293 -36.10 15.02 -23.40
N ILE A 294 -36.47 14.09 -22.53
CA ILE A 294 -37.24 12.88 -22.88
C ILE A 294 -38.62 13.02 -22.24
N ASN A 295 -39.34 14.08 -22.59
CA ASN A 295 -40.78 14.04 -22.43
C ASN A 295 -41.37 13.15 -23.53
N PRO A 296 -42.00 12.00 -23.22
CA PRO A 296 -43.13 11.60 -24.06
C PRO A 296 -44.10 12.78 -24.03
N LEU A 297 -44.52 13.30 -25.19
CA LEU A 297 -45.34 14.52 -25.27
C LEU A 297 -46.46 14.41 -24.24
N GLY A 298 -46.42 15.29 -23.23
CA GLY A 298 -47.24 15.12 -22.02
C GLY A 298 -48.70 14.90 -22.41
N THR A 299 -49.33 13.87 -21.85
CA THR A 299 -50.66 13.40 -22.25
C THR A 299 -51.77 14.43 -22.07
N THR A 300 -51.46 15.59 -21.47
CA THR A 300 -52.32 16.77 -21.32
C THR A 300 -52.17 17.82 -22.43
N ASP A 301 -51.09 17.81 -23.23
CA ASP A 301 -50.74 18.91 -24.16
C ASP A 301 -50.36 18.46 -25.60
N SER A 302 -50.63 17.21 -25.96
CA SER A 302 -50.43 16.68 -27.31
C SER A 302 -51.17 17.45 -28.42
N SER A 303 -52.18 18.26 -28.06
CA SER A 303 -52.92 19.15 -28.97
C SER A 303 -52.23 20.50 -29.26
N GLN A 304 -51.19 20.87 -28.50
CA GLN A 304 -50.49 22.17 -28.67
C GLN A 304 -49.28 22.10 -29.61
N ILE A 305 -48.67 20.93 -29.77
CA ILE A 305 -47.49 20.74 -30.63
C ILE A 305 -47.96 20.46 -32.06
N LYS A 306 -48.10 21.53 -32.85
CA LYS A 306 -48.44 21.45 -34.28
C LYS A 306 -47.21 21.05 -35.13
N PRO A 307 -47.39 20.27 -36.22
CA PRO A 307 -46.32 20.03 -37.18
C PRO A 307 -45.88 21.35 -37.84
N PRO A 308 -44.57 21.54 -38.13
CA PRO A 308 -44.09 22.66 -38.94
C PRO A 308 -44.76 22.69 -40.32
N GLU A 309 -44.90 23.87 -40.93
CA GLU A 309 -45.47 24.00 -42.28
C GLU A 309 -44.69 23.20 -43.32
N ALA A 310 -43.37 23.05 -43.15
CA ALA A 310 -42.51 22.20 -43.97
C ALA A 310 -42.93 20.71 -44.01
N PHE A 311 -43.60 20.21 -42.96
CA PHE A 311 -44.16 18.85 -42.97
C PHE A 311 -45.25 18.69 -44.02
N LEU A 312 -46.05 19.74 -44.26
CA LEU A 312 -47.15 19.72 -45.23
C LEU A 312 -46.66 19.69 -46.68
N SER A 313 -45.41 20.10 -46.94
CA SER A 313 -44.78 20.08 -48.26
C SER A 313 -43.85 18.89 -48.49
N GLU A 314 -43.09 18.46 -47.47
CA GLU A 314 -42.02 17.46 -47.62
C GLU A 314 -42.34 16.10 -46.96
N GLY A 315 -43.40 16.01 -46.16
CA GLY A 315 -43.86 14.77 -45.51
C GLY A 315 -42.99 14.25 -44.36
N ILE A 316 -41.71 14.64 -44.29
CA ILE A 316 -40.80 14.43 -43.16
C ILE A 316 -40.06 15.73 -42.91
N CYS A 317 -39.96 16.17 -41.65
CA CYS A 317 -39.16 17.37 -41.31
C CYS A 317 -38.51 17.26 -39.93
N VAL A 318 -37.39 17.94 -39.74
CA VAL A 318 -36.70 18.06 -38.45
C VAL A 318 -37.01 19.42 -37.82
N GLN A 319 -37.21 19.46 -36.51
CA GLN A 319 -37.35 20.69 -35.72
C GLN A 319 -36.20 20.79 -34.72
N PRO A 320 -35.06 21.43 -35.09
CA PRO A 320 -33.84 21.43 -34.28
C PRO A 320 -34.02 22.01 -32.88
N GLU A 321 -34.77 23.11 -32.75
CA GLU A 321 -35.05 23.81 -31.48
C GLU A 321 -35.67 22.90 -30.41
N LYS A 322 -36.50 21.94 -30.83
CA LYS A 322 -37.19 20.99 -29.95
C LYS A 322 -36.55 19.60 -29.96
N LYS A 323 -35.47 19.41 -30.71
CA LYS A 323 -34.81 18.11 -30.93
C LYS A 323 -35.79 17.01 -31.42
N LEU A 324 -36.81 17.40 -32.22
CA LEU A 324 -37.84 16.49 -32.76
C LEU A 324 -37.61 16.18 -34.25
N VAL A 325 -37.96 14.96 -34.68
CA VAL A 325 -38.23 14.60 -36.08
C VAL A 325 -39.71 14.27 -36.23
N TRP A 326 -40.33 14.75 -37.30
CA TRP A 326 -41.72 14.48 -37.64
C TRP A 326 -41.79 13.45 -38.76
N LEU A 327 -42.50 12.34 -38.51
CA LEU A 327 -42.65 11.21 -39.43
C LEU A 327 -44.12 10.99 -39.81
N PRO A 328 -44.43 10.60 -41.06
CA PRO A 328 -45.79 10.35 -41.53
C PRO A 328 -46.20 8.90 -41.23
N VAL A 329 -46.73 8.64 -40.03
CA VAL A 329 -47.20 7.30 -39.63
C VAL A 329 -48.67 7.17 -39.99
N ASN A 330 -48.99 6.28 -40.95
CA ASN A 330 -50.36 6.07 -41.47
C ASN A 330 -51.06 7.38 -41.90
N GLY A 331 -50.31 8.31 -42.49
CA GLY A 331 -50.81 9.63 -42.92
C GLY A 331 -51.00 10.66 -41.79
N GLN A 332 -50.60 10.35 -40.56
CA GLN A 332 -50.61 11.30 -39.44
C GLN A 332 -49.20 11.84 -39.14
N PRO A 333 -49.04 13.14 -38.84
CA PRO A 333 -47.78 13.71 -38.36
C PRO A 333 -47.48 13.21 -36.94
N VAL A 334 -46.49 12.33 -36.79
CA VAL A 334 -46.04 11.84 -35.47
C VAL A 334 -44.68 12.45 -35.13
N PRO A 335 -44.55 13.20 -34.02
CA PRO A 335 -43.28 13.69 -33.53
C PRO A 335 -42.55 12.60 -32.73
N LEU A 336 -41.30 12.33 -33.07
CA LEU A 336 -40.38 11.51 -32.28
C LEU A 336 -39.21 12.39 -31.81
N HIS A 337 -38.78 12.22 -30.56
CA HIS A 337 -37.58 12.90 -30.06
C HIS A 337 -36.32 12.22 -30.60
N ILE A 338 -35.37 13.00 -31.12
CA ILE A 338 -34.23 12.46 -31.86
C ILE A 338 -33.36 11.50 -31.03
N ALA A 339 -33.33 11.62 -29.70
CA ALA A 339 -32.64 10.64 -28.84
C ALA A 339 -33.23 9.22 -28.85
N THR A 340 -34.44 9.00 -29.40
CA THR A 340 -34.99 7.64 -29.61
C THR A 340 -34.50 7.02 -30.92
N VAL A 341 -33.88 7.79 -31.81
CA VAL A 341 -33.31 7.33 -33.08
C VAL A 341 -31.86 6.87 -32.85
N ASN A 342 -31.52 5.69 -33.37
CA ASN A 342 -30.17 5.13 -33.34
C ASN A 342 -29.37 5.61 -34.58
N LYS A 343 -29.89 5.26 -35.76
CA LYS A 343 -29.26 5.46 -37.06
C LYS A 343 -30.34 5.77 -38.08
N VAL A 344 -30.06 6.71 -38.98
CA VAL A 344 -30.83 6.92 -40.21
C VAL A 344 -29.89 6.62 -41.35
N GLU A 345 -30.29 5.72 -42.24
CA GLU A 345 -29.57 5.47 -43.49
C GLU A 345 -30.36 6.05 -44.66
N THR A 346 -29.68 6.42 -45.73
CA THR A 346 -30.32 6.78 -47.01
C THR A 346 -29.70 5.93 -48.10
N LYS A 347 -30.51 5.11 -48.75
CA LYS A 347 -30.12 4.18 -49.83
C LYS A 347 -30.87 4.56 -51.10
N ARG A 348 -30.16 4.62 -52.23
CA ARG A 348 -30.75 4.87 -53.54
C ARG A 348 -30.99 3.54 -54.25
N LYS A 349 -32.22 3.27 -54.69
CA LYS A 349 -32.60 2.06 -55.41
C LYS A 349 -33.55 2.46 -56.54
N ASP A 350 -32.95 2.80 -57.67
CA ASP A 350 -33.60 3.48 -58.80
C ASP A 350 -34.95 2.81 -59.19
N PRO A 351 -36.03 3.59 -59.40
CA PRO A 351 -36.07 5.06 -59.49
C PRO A 351 -36.22 5.81 -58.15
N SER A 352 -36.35 5.11 -57.00
CA SER A 352 -36.74 5.73 -55.72
C SER A 352 -35.63 5.71 -54.67
N MET A 353 -35.73 6.59 -53.67
CA MET A 353 -34.87 6.62 -52.49
C MET A 353 -35.56 5.98 -51.31
N PHE A 354 -34.80 5.26 -50.49
CA PHE A 354 -35.25 4.52 -49.33
C PHE A 354 -34.48 4.97 -48.09
N SER A 355 -35.18 5.26 -46.99
CA SER A 355 -34.54 5.64 -45.74
C SER A 355 -35.13 4.86 -44.56
N PRO A 356 -34.40 3.87 -44.01
CA PRO A 356 -34.72 3.26 -42.73
C PRO A 356 -34.22 4.14 -41.58
N PHE A 357 -35.14 4.42 -40.66
CA PHE A 357 -34.94 5.08 -39.37
C PHE A 357 -34.95 3.99 -38.29
N PHE A 358 -33.76 3.57 -37.87
CA PHE A 358 -33.60 2.61 -36.78
C PHE A 358 -33.77 3.32 -35.44
N SER A 359 -34.62 2.80 -34.57
CA SER A 359 -34.82 3.31 -33.22
C SER A 359 -33.93 2.55 -32.22
N ASN A 360 -33.63 3.17 -31.08
CA ASN A 360 -32.90 2.56 -29.95
C ASN A 360 -33.78 1.57 -29.15
N SER A 361 -34.69 0.87 -29.84
CA SER A 361 -35.90 0.25 -29.30
C SER A 361 -35.66 -1.05 -28.52
N THR A 362 -34.55 -1.73 -28.79
CA THR A 362 -34.20 -3.04 -28.24
C THR A 362 -32.85 -3.08 -27.51
N GLN A 363 -32.19 -1.92 -27.33
CA GLN A 363 -30.89 -1.87 -26.66
C GLN A 363 -31.07 -1.64 -25.16
N GLU A 364 -30.49 -2.51 -24.32
CA GLU A 364 -30.53 -2.38 -22.85
C GLU A 364 -29.85 -1.10 -22.35
N SER A 365 -28.95 -0.53 -23.14
CA SER A 365 -28.33 0.78 -22.89
C SER A 365 -29.30 1.95 -23.04
N ASN A 366 -30.47 1.76 -23.67
CA ASN A 366 -31.41 2.85 -23.91
C ASN A 366 -32.30 3.15 -22.70
N VAL A 367 -32.27 4.40 -22.25
CA VAL A 367 -33.03 4.91 -21.09
C VAL A 367 -34.55 4.69 -21.23
N ALA A 368 -35.13 4.86 -22.43
CA ALA A 368 -36.56 4.66 -22.63
C ALA A 368 -36.95 3.18 -22.50
N TYR A 369 -36.12 2.26 -23.00
CA TYR A 369 -36.29 0.82 -22.83
C TYR A 369 -36.14 0.40 -21.36
N LYS A 370 -35.09 0.86 -20.66
CA LYS A 370 -34.87 0.61 -19.23
C LYS A 370 -36.08 1.00 -18.37
N LEU A 371 -36.66 2.18 -18.62
CA LEU A 371 -37.78 2.73 -17.85
C LEU A 371 -39.13 2.08 -18.16
N ASN A 372 -39.29 1.49 -19.34
CA ASN A 372 -40.58 1.00 -19.84
C ASN A 372 -40.48 -0.42 -20.44
N ARG A 373 -39.76 -1.33 -19.77
CA ARG A 373 -39.52 -2.73 -20.22
C ARG A 373 -40.78 -3.50 -20.63
N THR A 374 -41.96 -3.13 -20.11
CA THR A 374 -43.25 -3.78 -20.39
C THR A 374 -44.02 -3.16 -21.57
N LYS A 375 -43.43 -2.22 -22.30
CA LYS A 375 -44.05 -1.56 -23.48
C LYS A 375 -43.49 -2.12 -24.78
N ALA A 376 -44.32 -2.13 -25.81
CA ALA A 376 -43.87 -2.38 -27.17
C ALA A 376 -43.14 -1.15 -27.73
N PHE A 377 -41.97 -1.36 -28.32
CA PHE A 377 -41.19 -0.31 -28.99
C PHE A 377 -41.13 -0.58 -30.50
N VAL A 378 -41.14 0.46 -31.32
CA VAL A 378 -40.95 0.33 -32.78
C VAL A 378 -39.47 0.18 -33.07
N LYS A 379 -39.05 -0.93 -33.68
CA LYS A 379 -37.64 -1.19 -34.04
C LYS A 379 -37.15 -0.23 -35.14
N GLU A 380 -37.93 -0.08 -36.20
CA GLU A 380 -37.56 0.68 -37.40
C GLU A 380 -38.79 1.25 -38.09
N PHE A 381 -38.60 2.38 -38.79
CA PHE A 381 -39.54 2.90 -39.78
C PHE A 381 -38.80 3.00 -41.12
N THR A 382 -39.40 2.53 -42.21
CA THR A 382 -38.79 2.62 -43.54
C THR A 382 -39.67 3.44 -44.46
N PHE A 383 -39.13 4.53 -44.99
CA PHE A 383 -39.83 5.43 -45.92
C PHE A 383 -39.22 5.35 -47.32
N THR A 384 -40.06 5.58 -48.32
CA THR A 384 -39.66 5.66 -49.73
C THR A 384 -40.16 6.96 -50.33
N SER A 385 -39.33 7.59 -51.17
CA SER A 385 -39.66 8.83 -51.89
C SER A 385 -39.02 8.79 -53.28
N ASP A 386 -39.68 9.38 -54.28
CA ASP A 386 -39.12 9.54 -55.63
C ASP A 386 -38.19 10.77 -55.74
N THR A 387 -38.09 11.57 -54.67
CA THR A 387 -37.22 12.75 -54.55
C THR A 387 -36.35 12.67 -53.30
N ASP A 388 -35.18 13.31 -53.33
CA ASP A 388 -34.24 13.33 -52.19
C ASP A 388 -34.68 14.29 -51.08
N VAL A 389 -35.58 13.80 -50.23
CA VAL A 389 -35.97 14.46 -48.97
C VAL A 389 -35.09 13.98 -47.80
N PHE A 390 -34.49 12.80 -47.92
CA PHE A 390 -33.87 12.09 -46.80
C PHE A 390 -32.45 12.59 -46.47
N THR A 391 -31.64 12.97 -47.47
CA THR A 391 -30.22 13.31 -47.24
C THR A 391 -30.06 14.49 -46.27
N ASN A 392 -30.88 15.55 -46.41
CA ASN A 392 -30.84 16.71 -45.51
C ASN A 392 -31.34 16.34 -44.09
N VAL A 393 -32.44 15.59 -44.00
CA VAL A 393 -32.99 15.09 -42.74
C VAL A 393 -31.98 14.23 -41.97
N GLN A 394 -31.28 13.32 -42.65
CA GLN A 394 -30.24 12.47 -42.06
C GLN A 394 -29.10 13.32 -41.46
N VAL A 395 -28.58 14.31 -42.19
CA VAL A 395 -27.50 15.20 -41.71
C VAL A 395 -27.94 16.02 -40.50
N GLN A 396 -29.18 16.53 -40.48
CA GLN A 396 -29.72 17.25 -39.33
C GLN A 396 -29.88 16.35 -38.10
N ILE A 397 -30.40 15.14 -38.27
CA ILE A 397 -30.56 14.15 -37.18
C ILE A 397 -29.20 13.76 -36.61
N GLN A 398 -28.21 13.44 -37.45
CA GLN A 398 -26.85 13.11 -37.02
C GLN A 398 -26.20 14.26 -36.24
N ARG A 399 -26.35 15.51 -36.70
CA ARG A 399 -25.85 16.70 -35.98
C ARG A 399 -26.49 16.86 -34.60
N ILE A 400 -27.80 16.68 -34.50
CA ILE A 400 -28.54 16.81 -33.23
C ILE A 400 -28.20 15.65 -32.27
N LEU A 401 -28.04 14.42 -32.78
CA LEU A 401 -27.55 13.28 -32.00
C LEU A 401 -26.15 13.56 -31.43
N GLN A 402 -25.23 14.11 -32.21
CA GLN A 402 -23.91 14.49 -31.72
C GLN A 402 -23.97 15.60 -30.66
N GLN A 403 -24.85 16.59 -30.84
CA GLN A 403 -25.07 17.63 -29.84
C GLN A 403 -25.60 17.05 -28.52
N ILE A 404 -26.59 16.14 -28.57
CA ILE A 404 -27.11 15.45 -27.38
C ILE A 404 -26.01 14.66 -26.67
N LYS A 405 -25.19 13.90 -27.41
CA LYS A 405 -24.03 13.17 -26.86
C LYS A 405 -23.03 14.11 -26.18
N ASN A 406 -22.74 15.26 -26.78
CA ASN A 406 -21.83 16.27 -26.22
C ASN A 406 -22.41 16.95 -24.97
N ASP A 407 -23.70 17.31 -24.98
CA ASP A 407 -24.42 17.90 -23.85
C ASP A 407 -24.43 16.92 -22.66
N ASP A 408 -24.73 15.65 -22.90
CA ASP A 408 -24.72 14.59 -21.88
C ASP A 408 -23.32 14.33 -21.30
N ALA A 409 -22.30 14.28 -22.16
CA ALA A 409 -20.91 14.14 -21.72
C ALA A 409 -20.48 15.35 -20.86
N MET A 410 -20.90 16.57 -21.22
CA MET A 410 -20.63 17.77 -20.43
C MET A 410 -21.35 17.75 -19.08
N ARG A 411 -22.62 17.32 -19.02
CA ARG A 411 -23.38 17.17 -17.76
C ARG A 411 -22.72 16.14 -16.84
N LYS A 412 -22.38 14.96 -17.38
CA LYS A 412 -21.67 13.90 -16.65
C LYS A 412 -20.37 14.44 -16.06
N ARG A 413 -19.57 15.16 -16.86
CA ARG A 413 -18.34 15.82 -16.38
C ARG A 413 -18.63 16.85 -15.28
N ASN A 414 -19.60 17.74 -15.48
CA ASN A 414 -19.87 18.84 -14.54
C ASN A 414 -20.37 18.34 -13.17
N ALA A 415 -21.19 17.30 -13.11
CA ALA A 415 -21.69 16.73 -11.85
C ALA A 415 -20.66 15.83 -11.12
N LEU A 416 -19.73 15.25 -11.88
CA LEU A 416 -18.54 14.56 -11.36
C LEU A 416 -17.41 15.53 -10.96
N THR A 417 -17.53 16.83 -11.25
CA THR A 417 -16.55 17.85 -10.84
C THR A 417 -16.88 18.36 -9.44
N ALA A 418 -15.85 18.72 -8.66
CA ALA A 418 -16.00 19.25 -7.30
C ALA A 418 -16.69 20.63 -7.25
N ASP A 419 -17.28 20.94 -6.09
CA ASP A 419 -18.10 22.15 -5.87
C ASP A 419 -17.29 23.45 -5.92
N THR A 420 -17.91 24.54 -6.40
CA THR A 420 -17.26 25.79 -6.85
C THR A 420 -16.88 26.76 -5.72
N ARG A 421 -16.52 26.25 -4.55
CA ARG A 421 -16.04 27.09 -3.43
C ARG A 421 -14.63 27.60 -3.72
N GLY A 422 -14.42 28.92 -3.62
CA GLY A 422 -13.10 29.51 -3.82
C GLY A 422 -12.11 29.16 -2.70
N LEU A 423 -10.82 29.07 -3.05
CA LEU A 423 -9.75 28.91 -2.07
C LEU A 423 -9.57 30.21 -1.27
N VAL A 424 -9.64 30.11 0.05
CA VAL A 424 -9.47 31.22 0.99
C VAL A 424 -7.99 31.33 1.34
N LEU A 425 -7.34 32.37 0.82
CA LEU A 425 -5.90 32.57 0.94
C LEU A 425 -5.48 32.89 2.39
N ALA A 426 -4.23 32.53 2.70
CA ALA A 426 -3.58 32.83 3.97
C ALA A 426 -2.52 33.92 3.73
N THR A 427 -2.37 34.85 4.67
CA THR A 427 -1.46 36.01 4.54
C THR A 427 0.02 35.61 4.49
N ASN A 428 0.38 34.51 5.15
CA ASN A 428 1.71 33.90 5.09
C ASN A 428 1.53 32.37 5.04
N PRO A 429 1.37 31.77 3.85
CA PRO A 429 1.16 30.33 3.70
C PRO A 429 2.46 29.56 3.97
N VAL A 430 2.33 28.37 4.56
CA VAL A 430 3.44 27.41 4.60
C VAL A 430 3.66 26.93 3.18
N ARG A 431 4.91 26.94 2.70
CA ARG A 431 5.26 26.57 1.33
C ARG A 431 6.19 25.37 1.31
N LEU A 432 5.90 24.40 0.45
CA LEU A 432 6.83 23.35 0.01
C LEU A 432 7.38 23.76 -1.36
N PRO A 433 8.65 24.18 -1.46
CA PRO A 433 9.19 24.78 -2.67
C PRO A 433 9.72 23.74 -3.68
N GLN A 434 9.78 24.13 -4.96
CA GLN A 434 10.42 23.36 -6.05
C GLN A 434 9.93 21.91 -6.22
N VAL A 435 8.64 21.67 -5.99
CA VAL A 435 8.02 20.34 -6.19
C VAL A 435 7.47 20.18 -7.61
N LYS A 436 7.69 19.00 -8.17
CA LYS A 436 7.22 18.55 -9.49
C LYS A 436 5.82 17.97 -9.37
N MET A 437 4.85 18.48 -10.14
CA MET A 437 3.48 17.98 -10.09
C MET A 437 3.21 16.93 -11.18
N ARG A 438 2.56 15.81 -10.81
CA ARG A 438 1.95 14.84 -11.75
C ARG A 438 0.42 14.81 -11.50
N PRO A 439 -0.43 14.80 -12.53
CA PRO A 439 -0.10 14.91 -13.95
C PRO A 439 0.42 16.32 -14.30
N PRO A 440 1.30 16.46 -15.32
CA PRO A 440 1.91 17.75 -15.65
C PRO A 440 0.91 18.72 -16.30
N ILE A 441 0.98 19.99 -15.93
CA ILE A 441 0.29 21.08 -16.62
C ILE A 441 1.05 21.39 -17.91
N VAL A 442 0.43 21.13 -19.06
CA VAL A 442 1.01 21.48 -20.37
C VAL A 442 0.84 22.98 -20.62
N VAL A 443 1.96 23.72 -20.65
CA VAL A 443 1.99 25.16 -20.92
C VAL A 443 2.64 25.41 -22.29
N GLY A 444 1.81 25.41 -23.34
CA GLY A 444 2.27 25.59 -24.73
C GLY A 444 3.04 24.38 -25.28
N ARG A 445 3.97 24.62 -26.23
CA ARG A 445 4.71 23.56 -26.94
C ARG A 445 5.93 22.98 -26.20
N GLN A 446 6.25 23.44 -24.99
CA GLN A 446 7.40 22.93 -24.23
C GLN A 446 6.98 22.38 -22.87
N ASN A 447 7.23 21.09 -22.66
CA ASN A 447 6.87 20.38 -21.45
C ASN A 447 7.92 20.63 -20.34
N LYS A 448 7.98 21.87 -19.82
CA LYS A 448 8.95 22.30 -18.79
C LYS A 448 8.63 21.75 -17.40
N GLY A 449 8.73 20.44 -17.22
CA GLY A 449 8.86 19.73 -15.94
C GLY A 449 7.73 19.86 -14.90
N CYS A 450 6.78 20.77 -15.07
CA CYS A 450 5.73 21.12 -14.11
C CYS A 450 6.23 21.32 -12.66
N VAL A 451 7.37 22.02 -12.50
CA VAL A 451 7.99 22.32 -11.19
C VAL A 451 7.50 23.67 -10.65
N GLY A 452 6.96 23.67 -9.44
CA GLY A 452 6.37 24.85 -8.81
C GLY A 452 6.43 24.81 -7.30
N ASN A 453 5.58 25.59 -6.64
CA ASN A 453 5.50 25.67 -5.19
C ASN A 453 4.10 25.24 -4.73
N LEU A 454 4.04 24.37 -3.70
CA LEU A 454 2.78 23.98 -3.04
C LEU A 454 2.59 24.82 -1.77
N GLU A 455 1.45 25.46 -1.60
CA GLU A 455 1.16 26.42 -0.53
C GLU A 455 -0.07 26.02 0.29
N LEU A 456 0.04 26.09 1.62
CA LEU A 456 -1.01 25.77 2.57
C LEU A 456 -1.85 27.01 2.93
N HIS A 457 -3.11 27.01 2.51
CA HIS A 457 -4.09 28.08 2.74
C HIS A 457 -5.17 27.68 3.76
N GLN A 458 -6.27 28.44 3.89
CA GLN A 458 -7.20 28.25 5.01
C GLN A 458 -8.06 27.00 4.89
N ASN A 459 -8.62 26.75 3.70
CA ASN A 459 -9.54 25.64 3.38
C ASN A 459 -8.98 24.70 2.30
N GLY A 460 -7.67 24.76 2.02
CA GLY A 460 -7.05 23.96 0.98
C GLY A 460 -5.58 24.28 0.73
N LEU A 461 -5.07 23.72 -0.38
CA LEU A 461 -3.73 23.93 -0.91
C LEU A 461 -3.80 24.66 -2.25
N ARG A 462 -2.71 25.34 -2.62
CA ARG A 462 -2.49 25.93 -3.95
C ARG A 462 -1.16 25.49 -4.52
N PHE A 463 -1.16 24.90 -5.71
CA PHE A 463 0.07 24.71 -6.49
C PHE A 463 0.25 25.86 -7.47
N SER A 464 1.39 26.55 -7.38
CA SER A 464 1.74 27.69 -8.24
C SER A 464 2.94 27.37 -9.12
N LEU A 465 2.72 27.38 -10.44
CA LEU A 465 3.74 27.19 -11.49
C LEU A 465 3.96 28.49 -12.26
N ILE A 466 5.21 28.84 -12.54
CA ILE A 466 5.55 30.05 -13.30
C ILE A 466 5.02 29.92 -14.73
N GLY A 467 4.12 30.84 -15.13
CA GLY A 467 3.54 30.88 -16.47
C GLY A 467 2.26 30.04 -16.65
N ALA A 468 1.76 29.40 -15.60
CA ALA A 468 0.46 28.73 -15.60
C ALA A 468 -0.51 29.38 -14.58
N PRO A 469 -1.84 29.25 -14.77
CA PRO A 469 -2.79 29.46 -13.69
C PRO A 469 -2.50 28.52 -12.52
N PRO A 470 -2.66 28.96 -11.25
CA PRO A 470 -2.49 28.09 -10.10
C PRO A 470 -3.58 27.01 -10.06
N VAL A 471 -3.25 25.85 -9.48
CA VAL A 471 -4.19 24.75 -9.23
C VAL A 471 -4.58 24.77 -7.76
N ASP A 472 -5.87 24.99 -7.49
CA ASP A 472 -6.44 25.03 -6.14
C ASP A 472 -7.05 23.68 -5.76
N ILE A 473 -6.73 23.20 -4.55
CA ILE A 473 -7.16 21.91 -4.01
C ILE A 473 -7.85 22.16 -2.66
N LEU A 474 -9.17 21.99 -2.60
CA LEU A 474 -9.96 22.17 -1.38
C LEU A 474 -9.92 20.93 -0.49
N PHE A 475 -9.80 21.10 0.83
CA PHE A 475 -9.81 19.98 1.78
C PHE A 475 -11.12 19.19 1.75
N ASP A 476 -12.26 19.85 1.55
CA ASP A 476 -13.59 19.20 1.42
C ASP A 476 -13.58 18.06 0.38
N ASN A 477 -12.81 18.23 -0.71
CA ASN A 477 -12.72 17.29 -1.83
C ASN A 477 -11.54 16.30 -1.74
N VAL A 478 -10.64 16.43 -0.76
CA VAL A 478 -9.56 15.45 -0.55
C VAL A 478 -10.16 14.19 0.06
N LYS A 479 -9.86 13.03 -0.53
CA LYS A 479 -10.23 11.70 -0.04
C LYS A 479 -9.11 11.14 0.83
N HIS A 480 -7.90 11.08 0.29
CA HIS A 480 -6.70 10.63 0.99
C HIS A 480 -5.53 11.56 0.75
N VAL A 481 -4.67 11.67 1.75
CA VAL A 481 -3.32 12.23 1.63
C VAL A 481 -2.35 11.11 1.99
N ILE A 482 -1.40 10.82 1.11
CA ILE A 482 -0.40 9.78 1.29
C ILE A 482 0.97 10.44 1.17
N PHE A 483 1.81 10.27 2.19
CA PHE A 483 3.21 10.69 2.16
C PHE A 483 4.11 9.46 2.13
N GLN A 484 4.89 9.33 1.07
CA GLN A 484 5.91 8.29 0.94
C GLN A 484 7.31 8.94 1.00
N PRO A 485 8.07 8.70 2.07
CA PRO A 485 9.45 9.18 2.17
C PRO A 485 10.37 8.45 1.19
N SER A 486 11.45 9.10 0.81
CA SER A 486 12.57 8.43 0.12
C SER A 486 13.30 7.53 1.12
N ILE A 487 13.09 6.23 1.00
CA ILE A 487 13.86 5.15 1.62
C ILE A 487 14.20 4.19 0.48
N ASN A 488 15.48 4.12 0.09
CA ASN A 488 15.97 3.34 -1.06
C ASN A 488 15.23 3.63 -2.39
N ASN A 489 14.63 4.83 -2.55
CA ASN A 489 13.84 5.24 -3.70
C ASN A 489 14.23 6.66 -4.11
N ILE A 490 14.35 6.92 -5.42
CA ILE A 490 14.83 8.21 -5.95
C ILE A 490 13.85 9.38 -5.69
N LEU A 491 12.59 9.10 -5.35
CA LEU A 491 11.52 10.08 -5.18
C LEU A 491 11.06 10.20 -3.72
N VAL A 492 10.79 11.44 -3.29
CA VAL A 492 9.89 11.76 -2.17
C VAL A 492 8.54 12.15 -2.76
N ILE A 493 7.45 11.50 -2.32
CA ILE A 493 6.12 11.66 -2.92
C ILE A 493 5.09 12.12 -1.89
N TYR A 494 4.41 13.22 -2.18
CA TYR A 494 3.21 13.68 -1.48
C TYR A 494 2.01 13.58 -2.41
N HIS A 495 1.20 12.55 -2.23
CA HIS A 495 0.10 12.17 -3.10
C HIS A 495 -1.25 12.54 -2.48
N ILE A 496 -2.18 13.00 -3.32
CA ILE A 496 -3.54 13.40 -2.96
C ILE A 496 -4.52 12.74 -3.94
N THR A 497 -5.42 11.92 -3.41
CA THR A 497 -6.58 11.39 -4.14
C THR A 497 -7.82 12.24 -3.82
N PHE A 498 -8.63 12.55 -4.82
CA PHE A 498 -9.86 13.32 -4.66
C PHE A 498 -11.11 12.46 -4.55
N LYS A 499 -12.15 12.99 -3.90
CA LYS A 499 -13.50 12.40 -3.89
C LYS A 499 -14.18 12.60 -5.26
N LYS A 500 -14.02 13.79 -5.83
CA LYS A 500 -14.46 14.17 -7.17
C LYS A 500 -13.29 14.72 -7.97
N ALA A 501 -13.17 14.32 -9.23
CA ALA A 501 -12.06 14.73 -10.07
C ALA A 501 -12.04 16.25 -10.30
N ILE A 502 -10.84 16.83 -10.39
CA ILE A 502 -10.64 18.27 -10.64
C ILE A 502 -10.07 18.52 -12.03
N SER A 503 -10.27 19.72 -12.58
CA SER A 503 -9.74 20.08 -13.90
C SER A 503 -8.33 20.66 -13.81
N ILE A 504 -7.34 19.97 -14.37
CA ILE A 504 -5.93 20.38 -14.43
C ILE A 504 -5.52 20.46 -15.91
N GLY A 505 -5.12 21.65 -16.36
CA GLY A 505 -4.71 21.85 -17.77
C GLY A 505 -5.79 21.49 -18.80
N GLY A 506 -7.08 21.56 -18.41
CA GLY A 506 -8.21 21.15 -19.24
C GLY A 506 -8.54 19.65 -19.22
N LYS A 507 -7.72 18.82 -18.59
CA LYS A 507 -7.98 17.38 -18.37
C LYS A 507 -8.60 17.15 -16.99
N SER A 508 -9.38 16.07 -16.84
CA SER A 508 -9.91 15.64 -15.54
C SER A 508 -8.85 14.80 -14.82
N ALA A 509 -8.59 15.08 -13.55
CA ALA A 509 -7.63 14.36 -12.72
C ALA A 509 -8.27 13.95 -11.39
N SER A 510 -8.26 12.65 -11.10
CA SER A 510 -8.71 12.08 -9.81
C SER A 510 -7.62 12.12 -8.74
N ASP A 511 -6.36 12.22 -9.17
CA ASP A 511 -5.17 12.11 -8.34
C ASP A 511 -4.13 13.15 -8.74
N VAL A 512 -3.40 13.67 -7.75
CA VAL A 512 -2.26 14.57 -7.93
C VAL A 512 -1.11 14.15 -7.02
N GLN A 513 0.10 14.14 -7.56
CA GLN A 513 1.34 13.95 -6.81
C GLN A 513 2.19 15.21 -6.86
N PHE A 514 2.82 15.53 -5.73
CA PHE A 514 3.90 16.50 -5.62
C PHE A 514 5.17 15.75 -5.24
N ILE A 515 6.19 15.88 -6.07
CA ILE A 515 7.37 15.01 -6.05
C ILE A 515 8.62 15.86 -5.92
N ALA A 516 9.57 15.40 -5.10
CA ALA A 516 10.95 15.87 -5.12
C ALA A 516 11.88 14.70 -5.52
N GLU A 517 12.76 14.96 -6.48
CA GLU A 517 13.81 14.03 -6.92
C GLU A 517 15.03 14.28 -6.02
N VAL A 518 15.42 13.27 -5.23
CA VAL A 518 16.44 13.42 -4.17
C VAL A 518 17.76 12.71 -4.49
N MET A 519 17.70 11.57 -5.18
CA MET A 519 18.88 10.89 -5.71
C MET A 519 19.21 11.38 -7.14
N GLU A 520 20.50 11.38 -7.49
CA GLU A 520 20.96 11.73 -8.83
C GLU A 520 21.01 10.48 -9.71
N SER A 521 20.32 10.48 -10.85
CA SER A 521 20.30 9.35 -11.78
C SER A 521 21.72 8.99 -12.24
N SER A 522 22.07 7.70 -12.24
CA SER A 522 23.40 7.22 -12.61
C SER A 522 23.83 7.61 -14.03
N GLU A 523 22.89 7.84 -14.93
CA GLU A 523 23.12 8.36 -16.29
C GLU A 523 23.81 9.74 -16.32
N THR A 524 23.63 10.55 -15.27
CA THR A 524 24.30 11.85 -15.09
C THR A 524 25.64 11.76 -14.36
N ALA A 525 26.02 10.58 -13.84
CA ALA A 525 27.31 10.37 -13.22
C ALA A 525 28.43 10.37 -14.28
N SER A 526 29.10 11.50 -14.45
CA SER A 526 30.25 11.63 -15.36
C SER A 526 31.29 10.56 -15.06
N GLY A 527 31.66 9.76 -16.08
CA GLY A 527 32.59 8.62 -15.97
C GLY A 527 34.06 8.95 -15.66
N GLN A 528 34.33 10.04 -14.94
CA GLN A 528 35.62 10.26 -14.29
C GLN A 528 35.68 9.42 -13.02
N ARG A 529 36.80 8.71 -12.81
CA ARG A 529 37.06 8.00 -11.55
C ARG A 529 37.23 9.03 -10.43
N LYS A 530 36.17 9.21 -9.63
CA LYS A 530 36.22 9.94 -8.37
C LYS A 530 37.18 9.23 -7.41
N GLY A 531 37.82 10.00 -6.53
CA GLY A 531 38.59 9.40 -5.43
C GLY A 531 37.66 8.83 -4.36
N TYR A 532 38.11 7.84 -3.58
CA TYR A 532 37.34 7.27 -2.46
C TYR A 532 36.80 8.34 -1.49
N GLU A 533 37.57 9.39 -1.25
CA GLU A 533 37.19 10.54 -0.40
C GLU A 533 36.09 11.40 -1.06
N GLU A 534 36.14 11.60 -2.39
CA GLU A 534 35.12 12.33 -3.16
C GLU A 534 33.81 11.55 -3.29
N GLU A 535 33.90 10.22 -3.39
CA GLU A 535 32.77 9.29 -3.41
C GLU A 535 32.06 9.27 -2.04
N TYR A 536 32.81 9.16 -0.94
CA TYR A 536 32.27 9.25 0.41
C TYR A 536 31.61 10.63 0.70
N GLU A 537 32.23 11.73 0.26
CA GLU A 537 31.61 13.06 0.32
C GLU A 537 30.35 13.20 -0.55
N ALA A 538 30.27 12.47 -1.68
CA ALA A 538 29.09 12.44 -2.52
C ALA A 538 27.93 11.73 -1.83
N GLU A 539 28.17 10.54 -1.28
CA GLU A 539 27.17 9.78 -0.51
C GLU A 539 26.63 10.57 0.70
N ASP A 540 27.50 11.21 1.49
CA ASP A 540 27.07 11.95 2.68
C ASP A 540 26.25 13.20 2.30
N ARG A 541 26.57 13.85 1.18
CA ARG A 541 25.79 14.97 0.62
C ARG A 541 24.41 14.49 0.13
N GLU A 542 24.33 13.30 -0.46
CA GLU A 542 23.07 12.68 -0.87
C GLU A 542 22.21 12.27 0.33
N LYS A 543 22.79 11.57 1.32
CA LYS A 543 22.11 11.22 2.58
C LYS A 543 21.55 12.45 3.29
N ARG A 544 22.30 13.56 3.34
CA ARG A 544 21.82 14.84 3.87
C ARG A 544 20.67 15.43 3.06
N ARG A 545 20.76 15.47 1.72
CA ARG A 545 19.66 15.93 0.85
C ARG A 545 18.37 15.10 1.05
N ILE A 546 18.49 13.77 1.13
CA ILE A 546 17.36 12.86 1.37
C ILE A 546 16.72 13.17 2.73
N HIS A 547 17.53 13.30 3.79
CA HIS A 547 17.04 13.62 5.13
C HIS A 547 16.33 14.98 5.20
N GLU A 548 16.98 16.04 4.71
CA GLU A 548 16.43 17.41 4.68
C GLU A 548 15.13 17.50 3.88
N THR A 549 15.02 16.76 2.76
CA THR A 549 13.80 16.75 1.92
C THR A 549 12.68 15.96 2.59
N ASN A 550 12.98 14.78 3.15
CA ASN A 550 12.01 14.00 3.93
C ASN A 550 11.49 14.81 5.13
N GLU A 551 12.37 15.52 5.87
CA GLU A 551 11.96 16.37 6.99
C GLU A 551 11.02 17.51 6.55
N GLN A 552 11.36 18.22 5.47
CA GLN A 552 10.51 19.28 4.91
C GLN A 552 9.12 18.78 4.52
N PHE A 553 9.03 17.62 3.87
CA PHE A 553 7.75 17.03 3.50
C PHE A 553 6.94 16.55 4.73
N ILE A 554 7.58 15.96 5.73
CA ILE A 554 6.94 15.53 6.99
C ILE A 554 6.40 16.75 7.77
N ASP A 555 7.19 17.81 7.88
CA ASP A 555 6.80 19.06 8.54
C ASP A 555 5.69 19.79 7.77
N PHE A 556 5.69 19.74 6.43
CA PHE A 556 4.56 20.19 5.63
C PHE A 556 3.30 19.34 5.89
N ALA A 557 3.41 18.02 5.83
CA ALA A 557 2.30 17.09 6.07
C ALA A 557 1.64 17.33 7.43
N ARG A 558 2.41 17.36 8.52
CA ARG A 558 1.92 17.65 9.88
C ARG A 558 1.16 18.97 9.99
N ARG A 559 1.59 20.01 9.23
CA ARG A 559 0.87 21.30 9.19
C ARG A 559 -0.41 21.24 8.36
N VAL A 560 -0.46 20.41 7.31
CA VAL A 560 -1.70 20.11 6.58
C VAL A 560 -2.68 19.38 7.49
N GLU A 561 -2.27 18.27 8.14
CA GLU A 561 -3.11 17.49 9.06
C GLU A 561 -3.76 18.37 10.13
N LYS A 562 -2.95 19.21 10.81
CA LYS A 562 -3.40 20.13 11.85
C LYS A 562 -4.45 21.14 11.37
N ARG A 563 -4.55 21.40 10.06
CA ARG A 563 -5.45 22.40 9.47
C ARG A 563 -6.65 21.80 8.75
N SER A 564 -6.48 20.66 8.10
CA SER A 564 -7.55 19.96 7.36
C SER A 564 -8.30 18.94 8.21
N ASN A 565 -7.71 18.49 9.33
CA ASN A 565 -8.12 17.32 10.09
C ASN A 565 -8.14 16.01 9.26
N ILE A 566 -7.41 15.99 8.14
CA ILE A 566 -7.22 14.80 7.29
C ILE A 566 -5.90 14.16 7.70
N ARG A 567 -5.96 12.90 8.13
CA ARG A 567 -4.78 12.09 8.45
C ARG A 567 -3.94 11.84 7.20
N THR A 568 -2.63 12.07 7.30
CA THR A 568 -1.67 11.65 6.28
C THR A 568 -1.34 10.17 6.49
N GLN A 569 -1.61 9.34 5.48
CA GLN A 569 -1.18 7.96 5.46
C GLN A 569 0.32 7.91 5.14
N ILE A 570 1.06 7.10 5.89
CA ILE A 570 2.51 6.91 5.74
C ILE A 570 2.75 5.40 5.72
N PRO A 571 3.65 4.86 4.86
CA PRO A 571 4.01 3.45 4.90
C PRO A 571 4.41 3.02 6.31
N LYS A 572 3.66 2.08 6.91
CA LYS A 572 4.07 1.42 8.15
C LYS A 572 5.00 0.26 7.78
N SER A 573 6.08 0.10 8.54
CA SER A 573 7.17 -0.87 8.28
C SER A 573 6.78 -2.36 8.26
N ASN A 574 5.49 -2.69 8.40
CA ASN A 574 5.01 -4.05 8.72
C ASN A 574 4.03 -4.61 7.67
N PHE A 575 3.61 -3.83 6.67
CA PHE A 575 2.70 -4.31 5.62
C PHE A 575 3.06 -3.70 4.26
N SER A 576 3.73 -4.51 3.44
CA SER A 576 4.07 -4.23 2.06
C SER A 576 4.28 -5.53 1.29
N PHE A 577 3.93 -5.54 0.01
CA PHE A 577 4.12 -6.66 -0.90
C PHE A 577 4.39 -6.14 -2.32
N GLU A 578 4.82 -7.00 -3.23
CA GLU A 578 5.04 -6.65 -4.64
C GLU A 578 3.98 -7.35 -5.52
N GLY A 579 3.54 -6.66 -6.58
CA GLY A 579 2.58 -7.18 -7.56
C GLY A 579 2.42 -6.23 -8.75
N VAL A 580 1.47 -6.51 -9.65
CA VAL A 580 1.22 -5.75 -10.87
C VAL A 580 -0.24 -5.30 -10.95
N HIS A 581 -0.53 -3.99 -10.89
CA HIS A 581 -1.88 -3.44 -11.18
C HIS A 581 -2.02 -2.82 -12.57
N THR A 582 -0.92 -2.66 -13.31
CA THR A 582 -0.91 -1.98 -14.63
C THR A 582 -0.04 -2.71 -15.64
N ARG A 583 1.29 -2.58 -15.54
CA ARG A 583 2.27 -3.17 -16.49
C ARG A 583 3.60 -3.54 -15.84
N SER A 584 4.00 -2.84 -14.79
CA SER A 584 5.24 -3.03 -14.04
C SER A 584 4.99 -3.69 -12.68
N MET A 585 5.99 -4.45 -12.21
CA MET A 585 6.06 -4.89 -10.81
C MET A 585 6.25 -3.65 -9.93
N THR A 586 5.35 -3.44 -8.97
CA THR A 586 5.35 -2.28 -8.06
C THR A 586 5.20 -2.74 -6.62
N ALA A 587 5.89 -2.08 -5.69
CA ALA A 587 5.64 -2.26 -4.26
C ALA A 587 4.31 -1.58 -3.84
N PHE A 588 3.42 -2.38 -3.26
CA PHE A 588 2.20 -1.95 -2.59
C PHE A 588 2.47 -1.75 -1.10
N TYR A 589 1.85 -0.72 -0.54
CA TYR A 589 1.89 -0.40 0.88
C TYR A 589 0.45 -0.20 1.36
N GLY A 590 0.20 -0.50 2.64
CA GLY A 590 -1.14 -0.33 3.20
C GLY A 590 -1.13 0.08 4.67
N THR A 591 -2.21 0.77 5.06
CA THR A 591 -2.65 0.87 6.45
C THR A 591 -3.97 0.11 6.62
N ARG A 592 -4.60 0.22 7.79
CA ARG A 592 -6.00 -0.24 7.96
C ARG A 592 -7.00 0.64 7.20
N ASP A 593 -6.60 1.82 6.72
CA ASP A 593 -7.52 2.77 6.10
C ASP A 593 -7.46 2.69 4.55
N VAL A 594 -6.25 2.53 3.98
CA VAL A 594 -5.97 2.65 2.54
C VAL A 594 -4.91 1.63 2.10
N LEU A 595 -5.08 1.06 0.91
CA LEU A 595 -4.07 0.30 0.17
C LEU A 595 -3.60 1.13 -1.04
N TRP A 596 -2.29 1.23 -1.29
CA TRP A 596 -1.76 2.05 -2.38
C TRP A 596 -0.45 1.54 -3.01
N ALA A 597 -0.24 1.93 -4.27
CA ALA A 597 1.04 1.89 -4.97
C ALA A 597 1.17 3.17 -5.81
N ILE A 598 2.04 4.09 -5.40
CA ILE A 598 2.11 5.46 -5.95
C ILE A 598 3.45 5.82 -6.59
N ASN A 599 4.39 4.88 -6.68
CA ASN A 599 5.66 5.08 -7.40
C ASN A 599 5.42 5.27 -8.89
N ASP A 600 4.62 4.37 -9.46
CA ASP A 600 4.31 4.32 -10.88
C ASP A 600 3.04 5.13 -11.20
N TRP A 601 2.91 5.51 -12.47
CA TRP A 601 1.76 6.25 -12.98
C TRP A 601 1.07 5.46 -14.10
N PRO A 602 -0.26 5.20 -14.02
CA PRO A 602 -1.22 5.76 -13.07
C PRO A 602 -1.11 5.14 -11.66
N PRO A 603 -1.34 5.95 -10.60
CA PRO A 603 -1.25 5.51 -9.22
C PRO A 603 -2.41 4.56 -8.87
N PHE A 604 -2.16 3.69 -7.90
CA PHE A 604 -3.16 2.85 -7.26
C PHE A 604 -3.44 3.40 -5.86
N THR A 605 -4.71 3.72 -5.56
CA THR A 605 -5.18 4.06 -4.21
C THR A 605 -6.60 3.55 -4.03
N GLU A 606 -6.83 2.70 -3.01
CA GLU A 606 -8.14 2.13 -2.73
C GLU A 606 -8.44 2.21 -1.23
N GLN A 607 -9.63 2.70 -0.89
CA GLN A 607 -10.09 2.85 0.50
C GLN A 607 -10.71 1.53 0.98
N ARG A 608 -10.31 1.04 2.16
CA ARG A 608 -10.87 -0.19 2.74
C ARG A 608 -12.40 -0.14 2.83
N ASP A 609 -12.95 1.00 3.25
CA ASP A 609 -14.40 1.19 3.42
C ASP A 609 -15.23 1.04 2.13
N GLU A 610 -14.60 1.17 0.95
CA GLU A 610 -15.26 1.01 -0.36
C GLU A 610 -15.19 -0.43 -0.90
N ILE A 611 -14.37 -1.29 -0.28
CA ILE A 611 -14.23 -2.71 -0.64
C ILE A 611 -15.39 -3.49 -0.01
N GLU A 612 -16.06 -4.32 -0.81
CA GLU A 612 -17.01 -5.31 -0.29
C GLU A 612 -16.24 -6.59 0.08
N VAL A 613 -15.55 -7.21 -0.89
CA VAL A 613 -14.82 -8.48 -0.72
C VAL A 613 -13.51 -8.48 -1.50
N VAL A 614 -12.54 -9.26 -1.02
CA VAL A 614 -11.27 -9.56 -1.72
C VAL A 614 -11.30 -11.00 -2.21
N SER A 615 -10.98 -11.24 -3.48
CA SER A 615 -10.71 -12.57 -4.02
C SER A 615 -9.20 -12.80 -4.09
N PHE A 616 -8.73 -13.94 -3.62
CA PHE A 616 -7.43 -14.49 -3.97
C PHE A 616 -7.65 -15.56 -5.04
N GLU A 617 -6.99 -15.42 -6.18
CA GLU A 617 -7.18 -16.28 -7.36
C GLU A 617 -5.86 -16.94 -7.73
N ARG A 618 -5.93 -18.13 -8.33
CA ARG A 618 -4.75 -18.98 -8.61
C ARG A 618 -3.96 -19.34 -7.34
N VAL A 619 -4.66 -19.51 -6.22
CA VAL A 619 -4.06 -20.02 -4.98
C VAL A 619 -3.89 -21.53 -5.13
N LEU A 620 -2.69 -21.95 -5.53
CA LEU A 620 -2.33 -23.35 -5.75
C LEU A 620 -1.28 -23.79 -4.74
N SER A 621 -1.35 -25.03 -4.25
CA SER A 621 -0.40 -25.60 -3.28
C SER A 621 1.06 -25.64 -3.78
N SER A 622 1.26 -25.68 -5.10
CA SER A 622 2.56 -25.57 -5.78
C SER A 622 2.80 -24.20 -6.45
N GLY A 623 1.92 -23.23 -6.22
CA GLY A 623 1.97 -21.91 -6.85
C GLY A 623 3.02 -20.98 -6.23
N THR A 624 3.92 -20.45 -7.06
CA THR A 624 4.85 -19.39 -6.66
C THR A 624 4.19 -18.01 -6.59
N ASN A 625 3.10 -17.82 -7.33
CA ASN A 625 2.40 -16.55 -7.46
C ASN A 625 0.88 -16.77 -7.43
N PHE A 626 0.14 -15.79 -6.90
CA PHE A 626 -1.32 -15.69 -6.95
C PHE A 626 -1.75 -14.28 -7.39
N ASP A 627 -3.03 -14.09 -7.66
CA ASP A 627 -3.63 -12.79 -7.95
C ASP A 627 -4.60 -12.36 -6.84
N MET A 628 -4.75 -11.05 -6.65
CA MET A 628 -5.70 -10.45 -5.71
C MET A 628 -6.68 -9.55 -6.46
N THR A 629 -7.97 -9.86 -6.40
CA THR A 629 -9.04 -9.05 -7.01
C THR A 629 -9.87 -8.33 -5.95
N ILE A 630 -9.95 -7.01 -6.04
CA ILE A 630 -10.74 -6.15 -5.15
C ILE A 630 -12.11 -5.90 -5.77
N VAL A 631 -13.16 -6.31 -5.06
CA VAL A 631 -14.57 -6.09 -5.42
C VAL A 631 -15.16 -4.99 -4.53
N TYR A 632 -15.89 -4.04 -5.12
CA TYR A 632 -16.40 -2.86 -4.40
C TYR A 632 -17.84 -3.01 -3.92
N LYS A 633 -18.21 -2.20 -2.93
CA LYS A 633 -19.61 -2.08 -2.44
C LYS A 633 -20.58 -1.55 -3.51
N ASP A 634 -20.06 -0.80 -4.48
CA ASP A 634 -20.76 -0.44 -5.71
C ASP A 634 -20.38 -1.38 -6.85
N TYR A 635 -21.25 -2.35 -7.15
CA TYR A 635 -21.06 -3.32 -8.23
C TYR A 635 -21.09 -2.71 -9.65
N ASN A 636 -21.29 -1.39 -9.80
CA ASN A 636 -21.09 -0.70 -11.08
C ASN A 636 -19.62 -0.27 -11.29
N LYS A 637 -18.81 -0.18 -10.23
CA LYS A 637 -17.36 0.05 -10.33
C LYS A 637 -16.70 -1.26 -10.81
N PRO A 638 -15.85 -1.23 -11.85
CA PRO A 638 -15.11 -2.42 -12.27
C PRO A 638 -14.15 -2.86 -11.16
N VAL A 639 -13.93 -4.16 -11.02
CA VAL A 639 -12.96 -4.72 -10.06
C VAL A 639 -11.55 -4.20 -10.33
N ARG A 640 -10.68 -4.24 -9.32
CA ARG A 640 -9.26 -3.94 -9.48
C ARG A 640 -8.43 -5.16 -9.12
N MET A 641 -7.69 -5.66 -10.11
CA MET A 641 -6.78 -6.78 -9.97
C MET A 641 -5.36 -6.29 -9.64
N ILE A 642 -4.67 -7.03 -8.79
CA ILE A 642 -3.23 -6.97 -8.57
C ILE A 642 -2.72 -8.38 -8.85
N THR A 643 -1.96 -8.57 -9.92
CA THR A 643 -1.50 -9.89 -10.35
C THR A 643 -0.06 -10.17 -9.97
N LEU A 644 0.35 -11.44 -10.08
CA LEU A 644 1.73 -11.91 -9.89
C LEU A 644 2.30 -11.66 -8.48
N ILE A 645 1.45 -11.66 -7.45
CA ILE A 645 1.88 -11.52 -6.06
C ILE A 645 2.56 -12.82 -5.61
N ASP A 646 3.77 -12.74 -5.06
CA ASP A 646 4.52 -13.88 -4.51
C ASP A 646 3.75 -14.54 -3.36
N SER A 647 3.60 -15.87 -3.38
CA SER A 647 2.78 -16.63 -2.43
C SER A 647 3.22 -16.47 -0.97
N LYS A 648 4.47 -16.06 -0.69
CA LYS A 648 4.92 -15.69 0.67
C LYS A 648 4.14 -14.54 1.30
N PHE A 649 3.45 -13.71 0.49
CA PHE A 649 2.63 -12.59 0.96
C PHE A 649 1.16 -12.94 1.18
N LEU A 650 0.68 -14.12 0.75
CA LEU A 650 -0.73 -14.53 0.87
C LEU A 650 -1.22 -14.39 2.32
N ASP A 651 -0.48 -14.98 3.26
CA ASP A 651 -0.77 -14.92 4.70
C ASP A 651 -0.81 -13.50 5.26
N VAL A 652 0.13 -12.65 4.82
CA VAL A 652 0.25 -11.26 5.27
C VAL A 652 -0.95 -10.44 4.78
N ILE A 653 -1.46 -10.73 3.57
CA ILE A 653 -2.63 -10.05 2.99
C ILE A 653 -3.94 -10.60 3.57
N LYS A 654 -4.04 -11.91 3.86
CA LYS A 654 -5.15 -12.51 4.65
C LYS A 654 -5.29 -11.83 6.02
N ASP A 655 -4.20 -11.68 6.78
CA ASP A 655 -4.20 -10.99 8.09
C ASP A 655 -4.44 -9.46 7.98
N TRP A 656 -4.19 -8.85 6.81
CA TRP A 656 -4.59 -7.47 6.53
C TRP A 656 -6.09 -7.35 6.26
N CYS A 657 -6.69 -8.30 5.52
CA CYS A 657 -8.14 -8.36 5.32
C CYS A 657 -8.88 -8.54 6.65
N LEU A 658 -8.44 -9.46 7.50
CA LEU A 658 -9.08 -9.75 8.78
C LEU A 658 -8.89 -8.63 9.84
N PRO A 659 -9.78 -8.57 10.86
CA PRO A 659 -9.62 -7.66 11.99
C PRO A 659 -8.44 -8.09 12.89
N GLU A 660 -7.90 -7.16 13.68
CA GLU A 660 -6.77 -7.48 14.56
C GLU A 660 -7.19 -8.47 15.67
N ARG A 661 -6.38 -9.52 15.87
CA ARG A 661 -6.68 -10.65 16.79
C ARG A 661 -6.99 -10.24 18.24
N ASN A 662 -6.66 -9.01 18.64
CA ASN A 662 -6.87 -8.46 19.97
C ASN A 662 -7.94 -7.36 20.04
N ASP A 663 -8.54 -6.95 18.91
CA ASP A 663 -9.61 -5.95 18.91
C ASP A 663 -10.99 -6.62 18.98
N SER A 664 -11.81 -6.18 19.93
CA SER A 664 -13.21 -6.58 20.04
C SER A 664 -14.09 -6.01 18.91
N SER A 665 -13.62 -5.00 18.18
CA SER A 665 -14.37 -4.37 17.09
C SER A 665 -14.23 -5.14 15.78
N LEU A 666 -15.05 -6.18 15.62
CA LEU A 666 -15.22 -6.92 14.36
C LEU A 666 -15.68 -6.07 13.15
N SER A 667 -15.96 -4.75 13.32
CA SER A 667 -16.47 -3.86 12.25
C SER A 667 -15.49 -3.61 11.12
N ASP A 668 -14.21 -3.81 11.40
CA ASP A 668 -13.13 -3.34 10.52
C ASP A 668 -12.61 -4.47 9.62
N GLY A 669 -13.17 -5.68 9.73
CA GLY A 669 -12.79 -6.86 8.95
C GLY A 669 -13.36 -6.86 7.53
N LEU A 670 -12.50 -7.13 6.53
CA LEU A 670 -12.93 -7.51 5.20
C LEU A 670 -13.15 -9.02 5.14
N TYR A 671 -14.22 -9.45 4.48
CA TYR A 671 -14.34 -10.84 4.02
C TYR A 671 -13.40 -11.04 2.83
N TYR A 672 -12.82 -12.23 2.72
CA TYR A 672 -12.07 -12.66 1.55
C TYR A 672 -12.51 -14.06 1.12
N MET A 673 -12.23 -14.37 -0.13
CA MET A 673 -12.45 -15.68 -0.72
C MET A 673 -11.19 -16.16 -1.45
N GLU A 674 -11.05 -17.48 -1.60
CA GLU A 674 -9.94 -18.13 -2.29
C GLU A 674 -10.48 -18.93 -3.48
N SER A 675 -9.69 -19.03 -4.53
CA SER A 675 -10.03 -19.80 -5.73
C SER A 675 -8.77 -20.29 -6.43
N ASN A 676 -8.83 -21.54 -6.89
CA ASN A 676 -7.81 -22.17 -7.72
C ASN A 676 -7.70 -21.54 -9.14
N THR A 677 -8.72 -20.78 -9.60
CA THR A 677 -8.81 -20.19 -10.94
C THR A 677 -9.10 -18.68 -10.90
N ASN A 678 -9.04 -18.00 -12.05
CA ASN A 678 -9.45 -16.60 -12.16
C ASN A 678 -10.95 -16.51 -12.53
N LEU A 679 -11.73 -15.74 -11.78
CA LEU A 679 -13.17 -15.65 -11.98
C LEU A 679 -13.56 -14.66 -13.09
N ALA A 680 -14.66 -14.95 -13.79
CA ALA A 680 -15.22 -14.11 -14.86
C ALA A 680 -15.95 -12.86 -14.31
N TRP A 681 -15.24 -11.99 -13.59
CA TRP A 681 -15.78 -10.84 -12.84
C TRP A 681 -16.81 -9.98 -13.56
N LYS A 682 -16.63 -9.75 -14.86
CA LYS A 682 -17.53 -8.94 -15.67
C LYS A 682 -18.92 -9.55 -15.79
N GLU A 683 -18.99 -10.87 -15.89
CA GLU A 683 -20.21 -11.66 -16.05
C GLU A 683 -20.82 -11.98 -14.69
N LEU A 684 -20.00 -12.40 -13.71
CA LEU A 684 -20.43 -12.61 -12.33
C LEU A 684 -21.09 -11.34 -11.74
N LEU A 685 -20.46 -10.18 -11.88
CA LEU A 685 -21.06 -8.90 -11.45
C LEU A 685 -22.26 -8.48 -12.32
N LYS A 686 -22.43 -9.00 -13.55
CA LYS A 686 -23.65 -8.78 -14.34
C LYS A 686 -24.81 -9.56 -13.73
N THR A 687 -24.63 -10.85 -13.47
CA THR A 687 -25.61 -11.72 -12.83
C THR A 687 -26.02 -11.16 -11.46
N ILE A 688 -25.05 -10.77 -10.62
CA ILE A 688 -25.30 -10.15 -9.30
C ILE A 688 -26.11 -8.83 -9.39
N ARG A 689 -25.91 -8.03 -10.45
CA ARG A 689 -26.70 -6.79 -10.66
C ARG A 689 -28.12 -7.05 -11.17
N GLU A 690 -28.36 -8.20 -11.79
CA GLU A 690 -29.66 -8.61 -12.34
C GLU A 690 -30.50 -9.40 -11.32
N ASP A 691 -29.84 -10.05 -10.35
CA ASP A 691 -30.48 -10.81 -9.28
C ASP A 691 -31.15 -9.92 -8.21
N SER A 692 -32.48 -9.96 -8.20
CA SER A 692 -33.31 -9.27 -7.21
C SER A 692 -33.21 -9.85 -5.79
N GLU A 693 -32.77 -11.09 -5.63
CA GLU A 693 -32.70 -11.82 -4.35
C GLU A 693 -31.30 -11.87 -3.73
N TRP A 694 -30.20 -11.77 -4.52
CA TRP A 694 -28.80 -11.64 -4.07
C TRP A 694 -28.60 -11.00 -2.68
N GLU A 695 -28.14 -11.78 -1.70
CA GLU A 695 -27.73 -11.33 -0.38
C GLU A 695 -26.22 -11.58 -0.18
N PRO A 696 -25.37 -10.53 -0.17
CA PRO A 696 -23.90 -10.69 -0.24
C PRO A 696 -23.30 -11.55 0.90
N TRP A 697 -23.95 -11.55 2.06
CA TRP A 697 -23.41 -12.06 3.33
C TRP A 697 -24.19 -13.23 3.92
N LEU A 698 -25.19 -13.74 3.22
CA LEU A 698 -25.98 -14.88 3.70
C LEU A 698 -25.12 -16.15 3.62
N ALA A 699 -24.92 -16.86 4.74
CA ALA A 699 -24.10 -18.07 4.78
C ALA A 699 -24.71 -19.21 3.92
N GLY A 700 -23.89 -19.86 3.11
CA GLY A 700 -24.35 -20.82 2.08
C GLY A 700 -24.96 -20.14 0.84
N SER A 701 -24.81 -18.82 0.72
CA SER A 701 -25.21 -18.01 -0.42
C SER A 701 -24.25 -16.80 -0.58
N GLY A 702 -24.57 -15.85 -1.44
CA GLY A 702 -23.77 -14.63 -1.62
C GLY A 702 -22.30 -14.92 -1.94
N TRP A 703 -21.40 -14.18 -1.29
CA TRP A 703 -19.94 -14.38 -1.42
C TRP A 703 -19.41 -15.63 -0.70
N SER A 704 -20.22 -16.32 0.11
CA SER A 704 -19.74 -17.49 0.85
C SER A 704 -19.71 -18.78 0.03
N VAL A 705 -20.48 -18.87 -1.07
CA VAL A 705 -20.48 -20.04 -1.97
C VAL A 705 -19.11 -20.27 -2.59
N LEU A 706 -18.44 -19.20 -3.01
CA LEU A 706 -17.14 -19.24 -3.68
C LEU A 706 -15.97 -19.72 -2.78
N ASN A 707 -16.20 -19.97 -1.49
CA ASN A 707 -15.23 -20.64 -0.60
C ASN A 707 -15.58 -22.11 -0.33
N ASN A 708 -16.80 -22.54 -0.65
CA ASN A 708 -17.29 -23.88 -0.35
C ASN A 708 -17.12 -24.84 -1.55
N GLU A 709 -16.93 -24.31 -2.76
CA GLU A 709 -16.74 -25.10 -3.99
C GLU A 709 -15.46 -25.97 -3.93
N ASP A 710 -14.42 -25.55 -3.20
CA ASP A 710 -13.18 -26.33 -3.02
C ASP A 710 -13.32 -27.52 -2.02
N GLU A 711 -14.41 -27.63 -1.24
CA GLU A 711 -14.60 -28.73 -0.25
C GLU A 711 -15.37 -29.95 -0.80
N GLU A 712 -16.07 -29.84 -1.94
CA GLU A 712 -16.91 -30.93 -2.50
C GLU A 712 -16.24 -31.77 -3.61
N GLU A 713 -15.02 -31.43 -4.07
CA GLU A 713 -14.34 -32.14 -5.18
C GLU A 713 -13.37 -33.29 -4.78
N GLU A 714 -13.19 -33.62 -3.49
CA GLU A 714 -12.28 -34.71 -3.04
C GLU A 714 -12.94 -36.06 -2.66
N GLU A 715 -14.24 -36.30 -2.89
CA GLU A 715 -14.86 -37.63 -2.75
C GLU A 715 -15.58 -38.13 -4.05
N ASP A 716 -14.96 -39.13 -4.68
CA ASP A 716 -15.52 -40.14 -5.61
C ASP A 716 -16.26 -39.70 -6.90
N GLU A 717 -15.54 -39.58 -8.02
CA GLU A 717 -16.00 -40.18 -9.30
C GLU A 717 -14.86 -40.94 -10.04
N GLU A 718 -14.89 -42.27 -9.92
CA GLU A 718 -14.11 -43.19 -10.77
C GLU A 718 -14.72 -43.29 -12.19
N ASP A 719 -13.85 -43.33 -13.20
CA ASP A 719 -14.07 -43.86 -14.57
C ASP A 719 -15.50 -43.89 -15.15
N SER A 720 -15.81 -42.92 -16.03
CA SER A 720 -16.82 -43.12 -17.08
C SER A 720 -16.35 -42.65 -18.47
N ASP A 721 -15.26 -43.23 -18.95
CA ASP A 721 -14.90 -43.21 -20.37
C ASP A 721 -15.91 -44.03 -21.20
N SER A 722 -16.87 -43.36 -21.84
CA SER A 722 -17.34 -43.70 -23.19
C SER A 722 -18.47 -42.81 -23.71
N THR A 723 -18.18 -41.97 -24.70
CA THR A 723 -18.90 -41.93 -26.00
C THR A 723 -18.06 -41.09 -26.97
N TYR A 724 -17.56 -41.73 -28.01
CA TYR A 724 -16.59 -41.17 -28.97
C TYR A 724 -17.27 -40.97 -30.34
N ASN A 725 -16.98 -39.82 -31.00
CA ASN A 725 -17.34 -39.44 -32.38
C ASN A 725 -18.85 -39.26 -32.71
N ASP A 726 -19.25 -38.43 -33.67
CA ASP A 726 -18.56 -37.41 -34.49
C ASP A 726 -19.65 -36.45 -35.04
N GLU A 727 -19.31 -35.20 -35.35
CA GLU A 727 -19.42 -34.62 -36.71
C GLU A 727 -19.13 -33.10 -36.69
N GLU A 728 -18.23 -32.69 -37.58
CA GLU A 728 -17.89 -31.29 -37.84
C GLU A 728 -18.99 -30.62 -38.68
N GLU A 729 -19.42 -29.40 -38.34
CA GLU A 729 -19.87 -28.43 -39.34
C GLU A 729 -19.19 -27.08 -39.09
N SER A 730 -18.41 -26.64 -40.10
CA SER A 730 -17.81 -25.32 -40.16
C SER A 730 -18.61 -24.47 -41.15
N GLU A 731 -19.15 -23.31 -40.75
CA GLU A 731 -19.45 -22.22 -41.69
C GLU A 731 -19.07 -20.84 -41.08
N GLU A 732 -17.93 -20.36 -41.58
CA GLU A 732 -17.59 -19.00 -42.03
C GLU A 732 -18.29 -17.75 -41.45
N ASP A 733 -17.44 -16.84 -40.95
CA ASP A 733 -17.45 -15.37 -41.09
C ASP A 733 -18.72 -14.62 -41.53
N GLU A 734 -19.06 -13.56 -40.78
CA GLU A 734 -19.05 -12.22 -41.41
C GLU A 734 -18.39 -11.19 -40.49
N SER A 735 -17.27 -10.65 -40.97
CA SER A 735 -16.68 -9.41 -40.47
C SER A 735 -17.07 -8.26 -41.39
N ASP A 736 -17.61 -7.18 -40.83
CA ASP A 736 -17.63 -5.87 -41.50
C ASP A 736 -17.65 -4.79 -40.39
N SER A 737 -16.54 -4.09 -40.14
CA SER A 737 -16.00 -2.98 -40.93
C SER A 737 -16.61 -1.63 -40.55
N ASP A 738 -15.87 -0.94 -39.69
CA ASP A 738 -15.83 0.52 -39.58
C ASP A 738 -14.33 0.85 -39.63
N SER A 739 -13.91 1.64 -40.61
CA SER A 739 -12.50 2.04 -40.73
C SER A 739 -12.37 3.53 -41.01
N SER A 740 -11.45 4.13 -40.23
CA SER A 740 -10.65 5.32 -40.54
C SER A 740 -11.34 6.65 -40.84
N TRP A 741 -10.80 7.73 -40.27
CA TRP A 741 -10.07 8.76 -41.05
C TRP A 741 -9.42 9.78 -40.11
N SER A 742 -8.09 9.67 -39.93
CA SER A 742 -7.08 10.67 -39.51
C SER A 742 -5.95 9.94 -38.76
N GLY A 743 -4.72 9.76 -39.26
CA GLY A 743 -4.09 10.25 -40.50
C GLY A 743 -2.77 10.96 -40.18
N ASP A 744 -1.64 10.31 -40.49
CA ASP A 744 -0.23 10.77 -40.43
C ASP A 744 0.42 11.12 -39.07
N GLU A 745 1.73 10.98 -38.89
CA GLU A 745 2.74 9.99 -39.35
C GLU A 745 4.05 10.29 -38.59
N SER A 746 4.83 9.27 -38.21
CA SER A 746 6.29 9.35 -38.08
C SER A 746 6.83 7.95 -37.81
N SER A 747 7.59 7.43 -38.77
CA SER A 747 8.14 6.07 -38.78
C SER A 747 9.25 5.85 -37.74
N ASP A 748 9.14 4.77 -36.97
CA ASP A 748 10.29 4.02 -36.49
C ASP A 748 10.69 2.99 -37.57
N VAL A 749 12.00 2.71 -37.69
CA VAL A 749 12.55 1.75 -38.65
C VAL A 749 13.07 0.53 -37.90
N ASP A 750 12.58 -0.63 -38.31
CA ASP A 750 12.99 -1.93 -37.79
C ASP A 750 14.38 -2.32 -38.30
N SER A 751 15.09 -3.15 -37.53
CA SER A 751 16.29 -3.85 -37.98
C SER A 751 16.47 -5.13 -37.17
N ASP A 752 15.99 -6.24 -37.73
CA ASP A 752 16.46 -7.57 -37.38
C ASP A 752 18.00 -7.64 -37.52
N GLU A 753 18.67 -8.40 -36.65
CA GLU A 753 19.67 -9.40 -37.03
C GLU A 753 20.14 -10.22 -35.78
N ASP A 754 19.95 -11.53 -35.90
CA ASP A 754 20.69 -12.67 -35.33
C ASP A 754 20.80 -12.90 -33.80
N ASP A 755 20.07 -13.93 -33.35
CA ASP A 755 20.32 -14.72 -32.14
C ASP A 755 21.62 -15.55 -32.27
N GLU A 756 22.60 -15.34 -31.40
CA GLU A 756 23.65 -16.33 -31.10
C GLU A 756 23.58 -16.80 -29.63
N GLU A 757 23.21 -18.07 -29.44
CA GLU A 757 23.16 -18.72 -28.12
C GLU A 757 24.51 -18.63 -27.39
N SER A 758 24.54 -17.87 -26.29
CA SER A 758 25.72 -17.73 -25.44
C SER A 758 25.64 -18.69 -24.25
N GLU A 759 26.40 -19.79 -24.31
CA GLU A 759 26.55 -20.73 -23.19
C GLU A 759 26.98 -20.01 -21.89
N VAL A 760 26.18 -20.14 -20.84
CA VAL A 760 26.39 -19.44 -19.56
C VAL A 760 27.53 -20.11 -18.77
N LEU A 761 28.75 -19.61 -18.93
CA LEU A 761 29.90 -20.02 -18.15
C LEU A 761 29.87 -19.43 -16.73
N SER A 762 30.01 -20.29 -15.72
CA SER A 762 30.13 -19.92 -14.29
C SER A 762 31.19 -18.85 -14.04
N ASP A 763 30.91 -17.89 -13.15
CA ASP A 763 31.82 -16.80 -12.74
C ASP A 763 33.24 -17.28 -12.44
N SER A 764 33.36 -18.43 -11.78
CA SER A 764 34.63 -19.06 -11.42
C SER A 764 35.53 -19.40 -12.62
N GLU A 765 34.95 -19.67 -13.80
CA GLU A 765 35.70 -19.89 -15.04
C GLU A 765 36.08 -18.58 -15.72
N GLN A 766 35.21 -17.55 -15.66
CA GLN A 766 35.51 -16.22 -16.18
C GLN A 766 36.67 -15.57 -15.41
N GLU A 767 36.65 -15.62 -14.08
CA GLU A 767 37.70 -15.10 -13.21
C GLU A 767 39.04 -15.82 -13.48
N ARG A 768 39.02 -17.14 -13.66
CA ARG A 768 40.20 -17.93 -14.05
C ARG A 768 40.77 -17.52 -15.41
N LYS A 769 39.90 -17.17 -16.37
CA LYS A 769 40.28 -16.71 -17.73
C LYS A 769 40.88 -15.31 -17.71
N ALA A 770 40.36 -14.40 -16.87
CA ALA A 770 40.90 -13.08 -16.63
C ALA A 770 42.29 -13.12 -15.96
N LEU A 771 42.44 -13.89 -14.87
CA LEU A 771 43.73 -14.13 -14.21
C LEU A 771 44.78 -14.73 -15.16
N ALA A 772 44.38 -15.62 -16.06
CA ALA A 772 45.28 -16.18 -17.08
C ALA A 772 45.69 -15.15 -18.15
N ALA A 773 44.82 -14.20 -18.50
CA ALA A 773 45.11 -13.13 -19.45
C ALA A 773 46.10 -12.09 -18.87
N ASP A 774 45.90 -11.66 -17.62
CA ASP A 774 46.82 -10.75 -16.93
C ASP A 774 48.18 -11.40 -16.69
N ARG A 775 48.23 -12.68 -16.31
CA ARG A 775 49.50 -13.42 -16.16
C ARG A 775 50.26 -13.59 -17.48
N LYS A 776 49.61 -13.35 -18.63
CA LYS A 776 50.22 -13.37 -19.97
C LYS A 776 50.64 -11.98 -20.46
N ARG A 777 50.22 -10.91 -19.78
CA ARG A 777 50.66 -9.52 -20.04
C ARG A 777 51.85 -9.13 -19.17
N GLN A 778 52.99 -9.76 -19.47
CA GLN A 778 54.27 -9.32 -18.90
C GLN A 778 54.68 -8.01 -19.61
N TYR A 779 54.52 -6.88 -18.92
CA TYR A 779 54.93 -5.57 -19.43
C TYR A 779 56.45 -5.53 -19.59
N SER A 780 56.90 -5.39 -20.85
CA SER A 780 58.26 -4.96 -21.19
C SER A 780 58.23 -3.43 -21.24
N ASP A 781 59.05 -2.80 -20.41
CA ASP A 781 59.20 -1.35 -20.34
C ASP A 781 60.37 -0.94 -21.27
N ASP A 782 60.06 -0.50 -22.49
CA ASP A 782 61.00 0.20 -23.38
C ASP A 782 60.21 1.05 -24.41
N ASP A 783 60.50 2.35 -24.41
CA ASP A 783 59.91 3.37 -25.31
C ASP A 783 60.74 3.48 -26.60
N ASP A 784 60.10 3.27 -27.77
CA ASP A 784 60.27 4.05 -29.03
C ASP A 784 59.75 3.25 -30.24
N ASP A 785 58.52 3.55 -30.71
CA ASP A 785 58.19 3.69 -32.15
C ASP A 785 56.68 3.96 -32.36
N ARG A 786 56.31 5.20 -32.72
CA ARG A 786 54.95 5.54 -33.17
C ARG A 786 54.90 5.81 -34.68
N PRO A 787 54.30 4.93 -35.51
CA PRO A 787 54.11 5.20 -36.92
C PRO A 787 52.93 6.16 -37.16
N ALA A 788 53.18 7.26 -37.89
CA ALA A 788 52.15 8.24 -38.29
C ALA A 788 51.62 8.00 -39.72
N LYS A 789 50.29 8.14 -39.91
CA LYS A 789 49.53 8.41 -41.17
C LYS A 789 48.01 8.24 -40.87
N ARG A 790 47.03 8.90 -41.51
CA ARG A 790 46.99 9.90 -42.59
C ARG A 790 45.61 10.63 -42.56
N PRO A 791 45.48 11.90 -43.00
CA PRO A 791 44.19 12.60 -43.00
C PRO A 791 43.37 12.35 -44.28
N ARG A 792 42.03 12.57 -44.23
CA ARG A 792 41.15 12.53 -45.41
C ARG A 792 40.13 13.68 -45.45
N VAL A 793 40.49 14.68 -46.25
CA VAL A 793 39.71 15.60 -47.11
C VAL A 793 38.20 15.78 -46.84
N ALA A 794 37.79 17.04 -46.69
CA ALA A 794 36.39 17.49 -46.65
C ALA A 794 35.76 17.68 -48.05
N SER A 795 34.43 17.66 -48.13
CA SER A 795 33.65 18.24 -49.23
C SER A 795 32.54 19.14 -48.68
N ALA A 796 32.24 20.24 -49.38
CA ALA A 796 31.39 21.32 -48.89
C ALA A 796 30.19 21.58 -49.81
N LYS A 797 29.08 22.06 -49.24
CA LYS A 797 28.00 22.78 -49.95
C LYS A 797 27.13 23.63 -49.01
N GLN A 798 27.16 24.94 -49.23
CA GLN A 798 26.10 25.94 -48.94
C GLN A 798 25.40 26.28 -50.29
N PRO A 799 24.41 27.20 -50.45
CA PRO A 799 23.92 28.31 -49.59
C PRO A 799 22.35 28.45 -49.64
N PRO A 800 21.64 29.62 -49.55
CA PRO A 800 22.01 31.00 -49.12
C PRO A 800 20.99 31.76 -48.20
N ALA A 801 21.45 32.90 -47.62
CA ALA A 801 20.75 34.21 -47.41
C ALA A 801 19.40 34.30 -46.64
N SER A 802 19.00 35.40 -45.95
CA SER A 802 19.67 36.64 -45.48
C SER A 802 18.68 37.48 -44.64
N LEU A 803 19.12 38.28 -43.65
CA LEU A 803 18.76 39.70 -43.37
C LEU A 803 19.11 40.15 -41.93
N ALA A 804 19.53 41.41 -41.79
CA ALA A 804 19.81 42.19 -40.57
C ALA A 804 19.37 43.67 -40.86
N PRO A 805 19.59 44.73 -40.03
CA PRO A 805 20.21 44.91 -38.69
C PRO A 805 19.28 45.76 -37.74
N PRO A 806 19.70 46.65 -36.77
CA PRO A 806 20.99 46.95 -36.10
C PRO A 806 20.96 47.00 -34.53
N GLY A 807 22.10 47.32 -33.88
CA GLY A 807 22.33 47.36 -32.41
C GLY A 807 22.00 48.71 -31.69
N PRO A 808 22.75 49.21 -30.66
CA PRO A 808 24.14 48.89 -30.28
C PRO A 808 24.59 48.98 -28.77
N THR A 809 25.91 48.77 -28.55
CA THR A 809 26.84 49.28 -27.48
C THR A 809 26.95 48.70 -26.05
N ALA A 810 28.17 48.25 -25.69
CA ALA A 810 28.86 48.53 -24.40
C ALA A 810 30.40 48.40 -24.51
N ARG A 811 31.15 49.03 -23.57
CA ARG A 811 32.61 49.30 -23.59
C ARG A 811 33.19 49.41 -22.16
N VAL A 812 34.49 49.23 -21.85
CA VAL A 812 35.62 48.50 -22.50
C VAL A 812 36.84 48.42 -21.53
N MET A 813 37.67 47.35 -21.58
CA MET A 813 39.04 47.23 -20.98
C MET A 813 39.17 47.33 -19.42
N LYS A 814 40.24 46.88 -18.71
CA LYS A 814 41.42 45.99 -18.95
C LYS A 814 42.01 45.51 -17.59
N ALA A 815 42.80 44.44 -17.60
CA ALA A 815 43.66 43.93 -16.49
C ALA A 815 44.94 44.82 -16.30
N PRO A 816 46.00 44.54 -15.46
CA PRO A 816 46.55 43.25 -14.95
C PRO A 816 47.19 43.33 -13.50
N PRO A 817 48.32 42.68 -13.11
CA PRO A 817 48.51 41.24 -12.79
C PRO A 817 49.30 40.90 -11.46
N ASN A 818 49.42 39.59 -11.17
CA ASN A 818 50.66 38.82 -10.88
C ASN A 818 51.10 38.36 -9.46
N TYR A 819 51.71 37.16 -9.48
CA TYR A 819 52.65 36.48 -8.55
C TYR A 819 52.28 36.06 -7.11
N GLY A 820 52.62 34.80 -6.77
CA GLY A 820 52.92 34.36 -5.39
C GLY A 820 52.78 32.85 -5.11
N LYS A 821 53.85 32.05 -5.29
CA LYS A 821 53.93 30.67 -4.74
C LYS A 821 54.44 30.72 -3.29
N ALA A 822 53.82 30.00 -2.34
CA ALA A 822 54.49 29.59 -1.09
C ALA A 822 53.77 28.42 -0.34
N SER A 823 54.52 27.34 -0.11
CA SER A 823 54.52 26.42 1.06
C SER A 823 53.21 25.96 1.74
N VAL A 824 53.01 24.65 1.69
CA VAL A 824 52.19 23.82 2.60
C VAL A 824 52.78 23.75 4.02
N PRO A 825 51.97 23.73 5.10
CA PRO A 825 52.33 23.18 6.41
C PRO A 825 51.73 21.76 6.64
N PRO A 826 52.42 20.87 7.39
CA PRO A 826 52.05 19.45 7.56
C PRO A 826 50.96 19.20 8.64
N PRO A 827 50.39 17.98 8.74
CA PRO A 827 49.11 17.75 9.41
C PRO A 827 49.20 17.63 10.94
N ARG A 828 48.06 17.82 11.61
CA ARG A 828 47.83 17.37 12.99
C ARG A 828 46.76 16.31 13.02
N ARG A 829 47.09 15.15 13.58
CA ARG A 829 46.12 14.15 14.05
C ARG A 829 45.31 14.74 15.20
N PHE A 830 43.99 14.52 15.20
CA PHE A 830 43.32 13.66 16.18
C PHE A 830 42.08 13.07 15.54
#